data_AF-A0A1G9H3V6-F1
#
_entry.id   AF-A0A1G9H3V6-F1
#
_cell.length_a   1.000
_cell.length_b   1.000
_cell.length_c   1.000
_cell.angle_alpha   90.00
_cell.angle_beta   90.00
_cell.angle_gamma   90.00
#
_symmetry.space_group_name_H-M   'P 1'
#
loop_
_entity.id
_entity.type
_entity.pdbx_description
1 polymer ?
#
loop_
_entity_poly.entity_id
_entity_poly.type
_entity_poly.pdbx_seq_one_letter_code
_entity_poly.pdbx_strand_id
1 'polypeptide(L)'
;MSSRRARLKLRAMETRWYWRLRSRRENLGSRLGSALIATVSRVADFWSLLRVGNSALAKSLALIVPPILAVVLTQSVLSADGHFPSWLRSRHNWVERGWAWLTSPVPDSVDPAALPTAALGVAGVFVAVYFATVTFVISTTYKDATRKLRDQIVRRPESRWYAVFFTQAVVYVALALALPVVGRTATHLTLVIAGLSAALVVLSFGRIWITLFVLLEPTSLFPQIQRDLNRWVLRAYKLGRRRRPSSVAVHRANAKIRGNLETLNDLVTLILDREYERAGGRGIAASHDPRIGSAAISLLRAWEAYSQRKHTITTLPRWNPTRTQAKDWFLSSHSELSVALATGTTLVGSEVVDDLWYERWIADVAERLLAGRDLRTVESAVRGLPVFSRALGSRGQFEELRLWLTAMTFAPMTSVGDYAKKQGLVSGQNDGNPTLGPRLSREQHFALPGESSAHNLVDYVLLEALSACLGYMDYFERMRQVLPDAGELVVDDARQVVAGRLVLQAIANLRKALGAEIAIEGERVTPDNALTQLVARALATESVDEVAALVSFLEDEIWPWVIDIGGSRTWAAGAALSRATELTEKLETMLGFARQLLDDCESVHIETDDRWPETDTTALTRRAGSLKDRLELPVARLAVNVDSAPESDRPDHFGWAYYRAHENVLRRVLSREPGDPEQFRQKVALLYWAVDAATQRLLRTVRRHDQRVINSYVAEPYVRFLQLCGIALTMSEVTQDGSLFAPFESVWTGLLNDASRSTQLLGRAAIVLLSESTLFALTPGGIERSNIEIRANHALEEWGVPSELFDLGGFSYNEAIQSGSLSREAIGILRAVRSGNYEGMFYARWLRQHAIQAGATVPTEIEQQLHLLDLEWDDDDA
;
A
#
# COMPACT_ATOMS: atom_id res chain seq x y z
N MET A 1 55.62 28.61 48.41
CA MET A 1 54.44 28.68 49.33
C MET A 1 53.38 27.58 49.11
N SER A 2 53.44 26.74 48.06
CA SER A 2 52.41 25.73 47.73
C SER A 2 52.53 24.38 48.45
N SER A 3 53.72 23.96 48.88
CA SER A 3 53.93 22.63 49.50
C SER A 3 53.40 22.50 50.94
N ARG A 4 53.44 23.59 51.73
CA ARG A 4 52.92 23.58 53.12
C ARG A 4 51.39 23.49 53.18
N ARG A 5 50.68 24.14 52.25
CA ARG A 5 49.21 24.06 52.18
C ARG A 5 48.73 22.66 51.76
N ALA A 6 49.44 21.99 50.85
CA ALA A 6 49.11 20.63 50.45
C ALA A 6 49.30 19.61 51.60
N ARG A 7 50.40 19.72 52.36
CA ARG A 7 50.64 18.84 53.53
C ARG A 7 49.66 19.05 54.68
N LEU A 8 49.26 20.30 54.94
CA LEU A 8 48.22 20.61 55.92
C LEU A 8 46.85 20.07 55.48
N LYS A 9 46.55 20.10 54.18
CA LYS A 9 45.29 19.55 53.63
C LYS A 9 45.26 18.03 53.71
N LEU A 10 46.37 17.35 53.46
CA LEU A 10 46.50 15.89 53.61
C LEU A 10 46.40 15.44 55.08
N ARG A 11 47.07 16.13 56.02
CA ARG A 11 46.90 15.85 57.47
C ARG A 11 45.48 16.12 57.97
N ALA A 12 44.80 17.13 57.42
CA ALA A 12 43.39 17.35 57.73
C ALA A 12 42.50 16.21 57.19
N MET A 13 42.83 15.62 56.04
CA MET A 13 42.05 14.51 55.46
C MET A 13 42.16 13.19 56.24
N GLU A 14 43.18 13.00 57.08
CA GLU A 14 43.32 11.82 57.95
C GLU A 14 42.46 11.87 59.21
N THR A 15 41.98 13.06 59.61
CA THR A 15 41.19 13.21 60.84
C THR A 15 39.70 12.98 60.57
N ARG A 16 39.04 12.13 61.38
CA ARG A 16 37.59 11.89 61.36
C ARG A 16 36.75 13.17 61.44
N TRP A 17 37.31 14.23 62.03
CA TRP A 17 36.66 15.52 62.18
C TRP A 17 36.50 16.25 60.84
N TYR A 18 37.47 16.15 59.92
CA TYR A 18 37.40 16.75 58.58
C TYR A 18 36.25 16.17 57.75
N TRP A 19 36.09 14.85 57.76
CA TRP A 19 35.00 14.18 57.04
C TRP A 19 33.62 14.47 57.65
N ARG A 20 33.52 14.61 58.98
CA ARG A 20 32.29 15.07 59.64
C ARG A 20 31.95 16.52 59.32
N LEU A 21 32.96 17.40 59.24
CA LEU A 21 32.75 18.80 58.86
C LEU A 21 32.35 18.92 57.39
N ARG A 22 32.96 18.11 56.52
CA ARG A 22 32.66 18.06 55.08
C ARG A 22 31.26 17.52 54.82
N SER A 23 30.85 16.43 55.46
CA SER A 23 29.49 15.90 55.30
C SER A 23 28.43 16.84 55.87
N ARG A 24 28.72 17.55 56.98
CA ARG A 24 27.84 18.62 57.49
C ARG A 24 27.75 19.79 56.52
N ARG A 25 28.85 20.17 55.86
CA ARG A 25 28.88 21.24 54.86
C ARG A 25 28.18 20.84 53.56
N GLU A 26 28.31 19.59 53.12
CA GLU A 26 27.59 19.05 51.96
C GLU A 26 26.08 18.90 52.26
N ASN A 27 25.69 18.51 53.48
CA ASN A 27 24.29 18.50 53.93
C ASN A 27 23.68 19.89 54.13
N LEU A 28 24.47 20.90 54.53
CA LEU A 28 24.04 22.30 54.56
C LEU A 28 23.95 22.89 53.14
N GLY A 29 24.87 22.52 52.25
CA GLY A 29 24.87 22.92 50.84
C GLY A 29 23.69 22.34 50.06
N SER A 30 23.31 21.08 50.33
CA SER A 30 22.14 20.44 49.70
C SER A 30 20.82 20.99 50.24
N ARG A 31 20.75 21.34 51.53
CA ARG A 31 19.57 22.01 52.14
C ARG A 31 19.40 23.47 51.71
N LEU A 32 20.49 24.22 51.56
CA LEU A 32 20.44 25.57 51.00
C LEU A 32 20.19 25.55 49.50
N GLY A 33 20.71 24.56 48.78
CA GLY A 33 20.43 24.34 47.36
C GLY A 33 18.98 23.98 47.09
N SER A 34 18.36 23.09 47.89
CA SER A 34 16.94 22.76 47.74
C SER A 34 16.01 23.91 48.15
N ALA A 35 16.37 24.72 49.15
CA ALA A 35 15.64 25.94 49.52
C ALA A 35 15.77 27.06 48.48
N LEU A 36 16.95 27.24 47.87
CA LEU A 36 17.17 28.18 46.75
C LEU A 36 16.46 27.71 45.48
N ILE A 37 16.44 26.42 45.17
CA ILE A 37 15.71 25.88 44.02
C ILE A 37 14.20 25.99 44.24
N ALA A 38 13.70 25.76 45.46
CA ALA A 38 12.29 25.93 45.79
C ALA A 38 11.83 27.40 45.81
N THR A 39 12.73 28.34 46.12
CA THR A 39 12.42 29.79 46.04
C THR A 39 12.56 30.32 44.62
N VAL A 40 13.57 29.89 43.86
CA VAL A 40 13.74 30.23 42.44
C VAL A 40 12.61 29.62 41.59
N SER A 41 12.13 28.41 41.90
CA SER A 41 10.95 27.84 41.22
C SER A 41 9.67 28.61 41.57
N ARG A 42 9.45 28.98 42.84
CA ARG A 42 8.30 29.83 43.23
C ARG A 42 8.36 31.23 42.62
N VAL A 43 9.55 31.82 42.49
CA VAL A 43 9.75 33.12 41.83
C VAL A 43 9.56 32.97 40.32
N ALA A 44 10.06 31.90 39.70
CA ALA A 44 9.81 31.61 38.29
C ALA A 44 8.32 31.33 38.01
N ASP A 45 7.64 30.62 38.91
CA ASP A 45 6.20 30.37 38.86
C ASP A 45 5.42 31.69 39.04
N PHE A 46 5.82 32.55 39.97
CA PHE A 46 5.25 33.89 40.16
C PHE A 46 5.46 34.80 38.95
N TRP A 47 6.65 34.80 38.33
CA TRP A 47 6.93 35.52 37.09
C TRP A 47 6.19 34.92 35.89
N SER A 48 5.96 33.61 35.87
CA SER A 48 5.13 32.95 34.86
C SER A 48 3.66 33.33 35.03
N LEU A 49 3.16 33.44 36.27
CA LEU A 49 1.82 33.91 36.60
C LEU A 49 1.65 35.39 36.28
N LEU A 50 2.64 36.24 36.53
CA LEU A 50 2.66 37.65 36.11
C LEU A 50 2.72 37.79 34.59
N ARG A 51 3.48 36.95 33.88
CA ARG A 51 3.56 36.97 32.41
C ARG A 51 2.28 36.44 31.77
N VAL A 52 1.66 35.40 32.37
CA VAL A 52 0.33 34.91 31.98
C VAL A 52 -0.73 35.98 32.26
N GLY A 53 -0.68 36.62 33.44
CA GLY A 53 -1.54 37.72 33.86
C GLY A 53 -1.43 38.93 32.95
N ASN A 54 -0.22 39.38 32.62
CA ASN A 54 0.01 40.46 31.66
C ASN A 54 -0.41 40.08 30.24
N SER A 55 -0.21 38.84 29.81
CA SER A 55 -0.70 38.39 28.51
C SER A 55 -2.23 38.28 28.46
N ALA A 56 -2.88 37.98 29.59
CA ALA A 56 -4.33 37.92 29.72
C ALA A 56 -4.92 39.33 29.78
N LEU A 57 -4.31 40.24 30.56
CA LEU A 57 -4.64 41.66 30.61
C LEU A 57 -4.45 42.35 29.26
N ALA A 58 -3.35 42.07 28.56
CA ALA A 58 -3.12 42.62 27.22
C ALA A 58 -4.17 42.11 26.21
N LYS A 59 -4.59 40.85 26.32
CA LYS A 59 -5.65 40.27 25.47
C LYS A 59 -7.04 40.82 25.82
N SER A 60 -7.34 41.04 27.09
CA SER A 60 -8.61 41.65 27.51
C SER A 60 -8.66 43.14 27.16
N LEU A 61 -7.56 43.88 27.32
CA LEU A 61 -7.44 45.26 26.84
C LEU A 61 -7.60 45.32 25.31
N ALA A 62 -6.98 44.41 24.56
CA ALA A 62 -7.16 44.34 23.10
C ALA A 62 -8.62 44.06 22.67
N LEU A 63 -9.45 43.47 23.55
CA LEU A 63 -10.88 43.26 23.30
C LEU A 63 -11.73 44.52 23.61
N ILE A 64 -11.29 45.35 24.56
CA ILE A 64 -12.07 46.48 25.07
C ILE A 64 -11.65 47.82 24.42
N VAL A 65 -10.39 47.97 24.04
CA VAL A 65 -9.86 49.21 23.44
C VAL A 65 -10.55 49.57 22.12
N PRO A 66 -10.76 48.65 21.15
CA PRO A 66 -11.44 48.98 19.90
C PRO A 66 -12.86 49.55 20.05
N PRO A 67 -13.76 48.96 20.85
CA PRO A 67 -15.10 49.54 21.05
C PRO A 67 -15.08 50.86 21.81
N ILE A 68 -14.18 51.06 22.78
CA ILE A 68 -14.00 52.37 23.42
C ILE A 68 -13.56 53.42 22.40
N LEU A 69 -12.54 53.10 21.58
CA LEU A 69 -12.04 54.00 20.55
C LEU A 69 -13.14 54.33 19.54
N ALA A 70 -13.95 53.35 19.14
CA ALA A 70 -15.08 53.54 18.26
C ALA A 70 -16.13 54.48 18.87
N VAL A 71 -16.49 54.30 20.14
CA VAL A 71 -17.40 55.23 20.84
C VAL A 71 -16.79 56.63 20.92
N VAL A 72 -15.52 56.77 21.30
CA VAL A 72 -14.82 58.06 21.35
C VAL A 72 -14.79 58.74 19.98
N LEU A 73 -14.51 58.00 18.91
CA LEU A 73 -14.54 58.49 17.53
C LEU A 73 -15.94 58.96 17.12
N THR A 74 -16.97 58.16 17.41
CA THR A 74 -18.36 58.55 17.07
C THR A 74 -18.84 59.77 17.85
N GLN A 75 -18.26 60.02 19.02
CA GLN A 75 -18.59 61.14 19.90
C GLN A 75 -17.71 62.38 19.61
N SER A 76 -16.46 62.20 19.16
CA SER A 76 -15.57 63.32 18.79
C SER A 76 -16.00 63.97 17.47
N VAL A 77 -16.63 63.19 16.58
CA VAL A 77 -17.27 63.70 15.37
C VAL A 77 -18.44 64.65 15.68
N LEU A 78 -19.06 64.52 16.85
CA LEU A 78 -20.11 65.41 17.36
C LEU A 78 -19.54 66.77 17.81
N SER A 79 -18.31 66.77 18.35
CA SER A 79 -17.62 67.99 18.81
C SER A 79 -16.88 68.76 17.71
N ALA A 80 -16.71 68.15 16.54
CA ALA A 80 -16.13 68.79 15.37
C ALA A 80 -17.26 69.39 14.53
N ASP A 81 -17.76 70.57 14.91
CA ASP A 81 -18.86 71.32 14.27
C ASP A 81 -18.89 71.22 12.74
N GLY A 82 -19.53 70.19 12.18
CA GLY A 82 -19.85 70.06 10.75
C GLY A 82 -18.70 70.21 9.74
N HIS A 83 -17.42 70.12 10.15
CA HIS A 83 -16.30 70.31 9.22
C HIS A 83 -16.17 69.10 8.29
N PHE A 84 -16.90 69.14 7.17
CA PHE A 84 -16.84 68.16 6.12
C PHE A 84 -15.38 68.06 5.60
N PRO A 85 -14.75 66.87 5.61
CA PRO A 85 -13.37 66.72 5.20
C PRO A 85 -13.16 67.27 3.78
N SER A 86 -12.21 68.18 3.60
CA SER A 86 -12.02 68.92 2.34
C SER A 86 -11.81 68.01 1.12
N TRP A 87 -11.26 66.80 1.32
CA TRP A 87 -11.04 65.78 0.29
C TRP A 87 -12.32 65.07 -0.18
N LEU A 88 -13.41 65.09 0.61
CA LEU A 88 -14.70 64.50 0.26
C LEU A 88 -15.65 65.51 -0.41
N ARG A 89 -15.32 66.80 -0.35
CA ARG A 89 -16.15 67.92 -0.85
C ARG A 89 -16.31 67.93 -2.38
N SER A 90 -15.55 67.11 -3.11
CA SER A 90 -15.62 66.97 -4.57
C SER A 90 -16.57 65.87 -5.06
N ARG A 91 -17.26 65.14 -4.16
CA ARG A 91 -18.23 64.08 -4.55
C ARG A 91 -19.68 64.50 -4.22
N HIS A 92 -20.59 64.09 -5.10
CA HIS A 92 -22.03 64.36 -5.14
C HIS A 92 -22.76 64.71 -3.81
N ASN A 93 -23.68 65.69 -3.87
CA ASN A 93 -24.53 66.24 -2.78
C ASN A 93 -25.31 65.23 -1.91
N TRP A 94 -25.36 63.95 -2.27
CA TRP A 94 -25.96 62.92 -1.42
C TRP A 94 -25.01 62.47 -0.31
N VAL A 95 -23.68 62.54 -0.53
CA VAL A 95 -22.66 62.17 0.46
C VAL A 95 -22.61 63.18 1.61
N GLU A 96 -22.73 64.46 1.28
CA GLU A 96 -22.75 65.56 2.27
C GLU A 96 -23.99 65.48 3.17
N ARG A 97 -25.17 65.25 2.56
CA ARG A 97 -26.41 65.02 3.31
C ARG A 97 -26.36 63.76 4.17
N GLY A 98 -25.80 62.66 3.65
CA GLY A 98 -25.63 61.42 4.40
C GLY A 98 -24.69 61.57 5.59
N TRP A 99 -23.59 62.31 5.44
CA TRP A 99 -22.67 62.59 6.53
C TRP A 99 -23.31 63.47 7.61
N ALA A 100 -23.96 64.57 7.21
CA ALA A 100 -24.65 65.45 8.14
C ALA A 100 -25.71 64.71 8.97
N TRP A 101 -26.45 63.78 8.35
CA TRP A 101 -27.39 62.92 9.06
C TRP A 101 -26.68 61.99 10.06
N LEU A 102 -25.61 61.30 9.65
CA LEU A 102 -24.86 60.39 10.52
C LEU A 102 -24.27 61.10 11.76
N THR A 103 -23.79 62.32 11.60
CA THR A 103 -23.15 63.08 12.68
C THR A 103 -24.13 63.84 13.57
N SER A 104 -25.40 63.95 13.17
CA SER A 104 -26.42 64.65 13.95
C SER A 104 -26.85 63.86 15.20
N PRO A 105 -27.18 64.56 16.31
CA PRO A 105 -27.75 63.94 17.50
C PRO A 105 -29.14 63.38 17.18
N VAL A 106 -29.47 62.25 17.80
CA VAL A 106 -30.77 61.59 17.61
C VAL A 106 -31.87 62.50 18.19
N PRO A 107 -32.95 62.78 17.45
CA PRO A 107 -34.03 63.64 17.94
C PRO A 107 -34.75 63.01 19.14
N ASP A 108 -35.16 63.83 20.11
CA ASP A 108 -35.80 63.42 21.38
C ASP A 108 -37.09 62.60 21.20
N SER A 109 -37.67 62.59 19.99
CA SER A 109 -38.83 61.77 19.63
C SER A 109 -38.52 60.28 19.43
N VAL A 110 -37.24 59.90 19.28
CA VAL A 110 -36.81 58.51 19.07
C VAL A 110 -36.05 58.06 20.31
N ASP A 111 -36.55 57.04 21.01
CA ASP A 111 -35.87 56.47 22.18
C ASP A 111 -34.50 55.91 21.77
N PRO A 112 -33.38 56.57 22.14
CA PRO A 112 -32.04 56.14 21.73
C PRO A 112 -31.61 54.84 22.45
N ALA A 113 -32.32 54.42 23.51
CA ALA A 113 -32.03 53.19 24.23
C ALA A 113 -32.72 51.96 23.60
N ALA A 114 -33.79 52.12 22.82
CA ALA A 114 -34.58 51.01 22.30
C ALA A 114 -33.76 50.05 21.41
N LEU A 115 -33.01 50.58 20.44
CA LEU A 115 -32.24 49.78 19.48
C LEU A 115 -31.01 49.10 20.11
N PRO A 116 -30.19 49.76 20.94
CA PRO A 116 -29.12 49.11 21.71
C PRO A 116 -29.65 48.03 22.67
N THR A 117 -30.80 48.26 23.31
CA THR A 117 -31.42 47.27 24.22
C THR A 117 -31.89 46.03 23.46
N ALA A 118 -32.54 46.22 22.30
CA ALA A 118 -32.91 45.12 21.41
C ALA A 118 -31.68 44.36 20.90
N ALA A 119 -30.63 45.06 20.49
CA ALA A 119 -29.36 44.47 20.06
C ALA A 119 -28.71 43.62 21.17
N LEU A 120 -28.71 44.11 22.42
CA LEU A 120 -28.20 43.37 23.57
C LEU A 120 -29.04 42.13 23.88
N GLY A 121 -30.37 42.23 23.79
CA GLY A 121 -31.29 41.10 23.96
C GLY A 121 -31.04 40.00 22.91
N VAL A 122 -30.93 40.38 21.64
CA VAL A 122 -30.59 39.47 20.54
C VAL A 122 -29.23 38.81 20.77
N ALA A 123 -28.21 39.58 21.13
CA ALA A 123 -26.88 39.06 21.45
C ALA A 123 -26.91 38.05 22.61
N GLY A 124 -27.67 38.33 23.68
CA GLY A 124 -27.85 37.44 24.82
C GLY A 124 -28.48 36.11 24.44
N VAL A 125 -29.56 36.13 23.63
CA VAL A 125 -30.21 34.92 23.12
C VAL A 125 -29.23 34.07 22.30
N PHE A 126 -28.50 34.67 21.37
CA PHE A 126 -27.56 33.90 20.52
C PHE A 126 -26.41 33.28 21.30
N VAL A 127 -25.91 33.93 22.35
CA VAL A 127 -24.91 33.31 23.24
C VAL A 127 -25.48 32.17 24.07
N ALA A 128 -26.70 32.32 24.58
CA ALA A 128 -27.37 31.24 25.29
C ALA A 128 -27.55 30.02 24.36
N VAL A 129 -28.03 30.23 23.12
CA VAL A 129 -28.18 29.16 22.12
C VAL A 129 -26.83 28.55 21.75
N TYR A 130 -25.77 29.36 21.60
CA TYR A 130 -24.43 28.85 21.31
C TYR A 130 -23.94 27.89 22.39
N PHE A 131 -23.97 28.28 23.67
CA PHE A 131 -23.50 27.43 24.76
C PHE A 131 -24.42 26.22 24.97
N ALA A 132 -25.73 26.36 24.75
CA ALA A 132 -26.65 25.22 24.76
C ALA A 132 -26.30 24.21 23.66
N THR A 133 -26.02 24.69 22.45
CA THR A 133 -25.64 23.83 21.30
C THR A 133 -24.30 23.15 21.51
N VAL A 134 -23.27 23.87 22.00
CA VAL A 134 -21.98 23.27 22.34
C VAL A 134 -22.12 22.21 23.43
N THR A 135 -22.90 22.50 24.47
CA THR A 135 -23.17 21.54 25.56
C THR A 135 -23.91 20.32 25.02
N PHE A 136 -24.88 20.50 24.15
CA PHE A 136 -25.59 19.42 23.46
C PHE A 136 -24.66 18.56 22.62
N VAL A 137 -23.79 19.15 21.79
CA VAL A 137 -22.83 18.41 20.97
C VAL A 137 -21.87 17.61 21.84
N ILE A 138 -21.37 18.19 22.94
CA ILE A 138 -20.49 17.51 23.88
C ILE A 138 -21.22 16.37 24.61
N SER A 139 -22.45 16.58 25.06
CA SER A 139 -23.20 15.59 25.85
C SER A 139 -23.82 14.47 25.02
N THR A 140 -24.05 14.70 23.73
CA THR A 140 -24.58 13.69 22.80
C THR A 140 -23.48 12.97 22.04
N THR A 141 -22.56 13.73 21.44
CA THR A 141 -21.62 13.18 20.45
C THR A 141 -20.30 12.75 21.05
N TYR A 142 -19.84 13.50 22.05
CA TYR A 142 -18.52 13.34 22.67
C TYR A 142 -18.63 13.03 24.16
N LYS A 143 -19.71 12.36 24.59
CA LYS A 143 -19.93 12.00 25.98
C LYS A 143 -18.81 11.07 26.48
N ASP A 144 -18.53 10.04 25.70
CA ASP A 144 -17.52 9.02 25.98
C ASP A 144 -16.14 9.38 25.42
N ALA A 145 -16.02 10.55 24.78
CA ALA A 145 -14.75 11.08 24.32
C ALA A 145 -13.83 11.42 25.50
N THR A 146 -12.53 11.22 25.27
CA THR A 146 -11.50 11.63 26.23
C THR A 146 -11.56 13.14 26.48
N ARG A 147 -11.09 13.55 27.67
CA ARG A 147 -11.03 14.97 28.05
C ARG A 147 -10.22 15.80 27.04
N LYS A 148 -9.19 15.22 26.42
CA LYS A 148 -8.35 15.88 25.41
C LYS A 148 -9.14 16.20 24.14
N LEU A 149 -9.91 15.24 23.64
CA LEU A 149 -10.74 15.43 22.46
C LEU A 149 -11.82 16.51 22.70
N ARG A 150 -12.47 16.48 23.88
CA ARG A 150 -13.42 17.52 24.31
C ARG A 150 -12.77 18.91 24.39
N ASP A 151 -11.59 19.01 25.00
CA ASP A 151 -10.83 20.27 25.09
C ASP A 151 -10.49 20.84 23.70
N GLN A 152 -10.21 19.98 22.72
CA GLN A 152 -9.87 20.40 21.36
C GLN A 152 -11.07 20.95 20.58
N ILE A 153 -12.27 20.41 20.81
CA ILE A 153 -13.52 20.92 20.25
C ILE A 153 -13.83 22.31 20.81
N VAL A 154 -13.70 22.49 22.13
CA VAL A 154 -13.96 23.78 22.80
C VAL A 154 -12.96 24.87 22.36
N ARG A 155 -11.70 24.50 22.11
CA ARG A 155 -10.61 25.44 21.78
C ARG A 155 -10.50 25.81 20.29
N ARG A 156 -11.47 25.47 19.44
CA ARG A 156 -11.40 25.75 17.99
C ARG A 156 -11.18 27.24 17.69
N PRO A 157 -10.38 27.59 16.68
CA PRO A 157 -10.08 28.98 16.33
C PRO A 157 -11.29 29.75 15.79
N GLU A 158 -12.28 29.07 15.21
CA GLU A 158 -13.51 29.70 14.70
C GLU A 158 -14.38 30.24 15.84
N SER A 159 -14.41 29.58 17.00
CA SER A 159 -15.08 30.10 18.20
C SER A 159 -14.35 31.29 18.82
N ARG A 160 -13.02 31.40 18.63
CA ARG A 160 -12.24 32.54 19.13
C ARG A 160 -12.57 33.84 18.42
N TRP A 161 -12.67 33.83 17.08
CA TRP A 161 -13.04 35.02 16.33
C TRP A 161 -14.44 35.49 16.67
N TYR A 162 -15.39 34.57 16.80
CA TYR A 162 -16.72 34.89 17.30
C TYR A 162 -16.69 35.49 18.69
N ALA A 163 -16.02 34.85 19.64
CA ALA A 163 -15.93 35.36 20.99
C ALA A 163 -15.33 36.78 21.01
N VAL A 164 -14.34 37.06 20.16
CA VAL A 164 -13.76 38.41 19.99
C VAL A 164 -14.79 39.40 19.45
N PHE A 165 -15.41 39.12 18.29
CA PHE A 165 -16.39 40.02 17.67
C PHE A 165 -17.64 40.22 18.53
N PHE A 166 -18.13 39.15 19.16
CA PHE A 166 -19.24 39.18 20.10
C PHE A 166 -18.92 40.05 21.31
N THR A 167 -17.77 39.83 21.95
CA THR A 167 -17.36 40.62 23.13
C THR A 167 -17.21 42.10 22.74
N GLN A 168 -16.61 42.39 21.58
CA GLN A 168 -16.48 43.76 21.07
C GLN A 168 -17.85 44.41 20.80
N ALA A 169 -18.79 43.69 20.18
CA ALA A 169 -20.13 44.18 19.89
C ALA A 169 -20.92 44.45 21.18
N VAL A 170 -20.88 43.52 22.15
CA VAL A 170 -21.56 43.70 23.45
C VAL A 170 -20.96 44.87 24.23
N VAL A 171 -19.63 44.99 24.29
CA VAL A 171 -18.97 46.11 24.96
C VAL A 171 -19.33 47.43 24.27
N TYR A 172 -19.35 47.47 22.93
CA TYR A 172 -19.76 48.66 22.19
C TYR A 172 -21.21 49.07 22.49
N VAL A 173 -22.15 48.13 22.43
CA VAL A 173 -23.58 48.37 22.71
C VAL A 173 -23.79 48.78 24.17
N ALA A 174 -23.07 48.18 25.12
CA ALA A 174 -23.12 48.56 26.53
C ALA A 174 -22.57 49.98 26.77
N LEU A 175 -21.48 50.35 26.11
CA LEU A 175 -20.94 51.70 26.17
C LEU A 175 -21.90 52.72 25.54
N ALA A 176 -22.55 52.38 24.43
CA ALA A 176 -23.57 53.22 23.80
C ALA A 176 -24.78 53.45 24.73
N LEU A 177 -25.22 52.40 25.44
CA LEU A 177 -26.27 52.48 26.47
C LEU A 177 -25.86 53.33 27.69
N ALA A 178 -24.56 53.42 27.99
CA ALA A 178 -24.04 54.19 29.12
C ALA A 178 -23.86 55.69 28.82
N LEU A 179 -23.89 56.12 27.55
CA LEU A 179 -23.71 57.52 27.15
C LEU A 179 -24.69 58.50 27.83
N PRO A 180 -26.00 58.20 27.97
CA PRO A 180 -26.95 59.08 28.64
C PRO A 180 -26.62 59.29 30.13
N VAL A 181 -26.04 58.29 30.79
CA VAL A 181 -25.62 58.38 32.21
C VAL A 181 -24.48 59.39 32.38
N VAL A 182 -23.65 59.57 31.35
CA VAL A 182 -22.53 60.53 31.34
C VAL A 182 -22.99 61.91 30.81
N GLY A 183 -24.29 62.11 30.57
CA GLY A 183 -24.84 63.36 30.06
C GLY A 183 -24.53 63.62 28.58
N ARG A 184 -24.22 62.58 27.79
CA ARG A 184 -24.01 62.69 26.34
C ARG A 184 -25.16 62.05 25.56
N THR A 185 -25.54 62.67 24.46
CA THR A 185 -26.56 62.14 23.53
C THR A 185 -25.93 61.21 22.49
N ALA A 186 -26.65 60.16 22.11
CA ALA A 186 -26.23 59.25 21.06
C ALA A 186 -26.36 59.92 19.67
N THR A 187 -25.44 59.64 18.76
CA THR A 187 -25.53 60.05 17.34
C THR A 187 -26.20 58.99 16.50
N HIS A 188 -26.75 59.37 15.35
CA HIS A 188 -27.20 58.38 14.36
C HIS A 188 -26.07 57.40 13.96
N LEU A 189 -24.82 57.88 13.89
CA LEU A 189 -23.65 57.03 13.66
C LEU A 189 -23.45 55.97 14.75
N THR A 190 -23.61 56.31 16.04
CA THR A 190 -23.53 55.31 17.13
C THR A 190 -24.61 54.24 17.00
N LEU A 191 -25.84 54.62 16.64
CA LEU A 191 -26.94 53.67 16.45
C LEU A 191 -26.74 52.79 15.20
N VAL A 192 -26.23 53.35 14.11
CA VAL A 192 -25.92 52.60 12.88
C VAL A 192 -24.83 51.56 13.13
N ILE A 193 -23.77 51.92 13.86
CA ILE A 193 -22.69 50.97 14.24
C ILE A 193 -23.21 49.93 15.24
N ALA A 194 -24.11 50.31 16.16
CA ALA A 194 -24.77 49.35 17.05
C ALA A 194 -25.64 48.35 16.27
N GLY A 195 -26.40 48.82 15.27
CA GLY A 195 -27.19 47.96 14.38
C GLY A 195 -26.33 47.04 13.51
N LEU A 196 -25.25 47.57 12.92
CA LEU A 196 -24.28 46.79 12.14
C LEU A 196 -23.57 45.74 13.00
N SER A 197 -23.17 46.08 14.23
CA SER A 197 -22.52 45.13 15.13
C SER A 197 -23.50 44.02 15.56
N ALA A 198 -24.77 44.34 15.81
CA ALA A 198 -25.82 43.35 16.05
C ALA A 198 -26.02 42.42 14.83
N ALA A 199 -26.14 42.98 13.62
CA ALA A 199 -26.26 42.19 12.39
C ALA A 199 -25.04 41.28 12.17
N LEU A 200 -23.83 41.76 12.47
CA LEU A 200 -22.60 40.99 12.39
C LEU A 200 -22.56 39.85 13.42
N VAL A 201 -23.09 40.06 14.63
CA VAL A 201 -23.29 38.99 15.62
C VAL A 201 -24.23 37.91 15.07
N VAL A 202 -25.35 38.28 14.46
CA VAL A 202 -26.29 37.30 13.85
C VAL A 202 -25.64 36.51 12.71
N LEU A 203 -24.97 37.20 11.78
CA LEU A 203 -24.30 36.56 10.64
C LEU A 203 -23.15 35.65 11.08
N SER A 204 -22.35 36.09 12.06
CA SER A 204 -21.27 35.29 12.61
C SER A 204 -21.79 34.07 13.37
N PHE A 205 -22.90 34.19 14.10
CA PHE A 205 -23.58 33.06 14.72
C PHE A 205 -24.05 32.03 13.68
N GLY A 206 -24.70 32.46 12.60
CA GLY A 206 -25.15 31.56 11.53
C GLY A 206 -24.03 30.71 10.94
N ARG A 207 -22.84 31.30 10.74
CA ARG A 207 -21.66 30.57 10.26
C ARG A 207 -21.17 29.51 11.25
N ILE A 208 -21.12 29.84 12.55
CA ILE A 208 -20.65 28.92 13.60
C ILE A 208 -21.66 27.81 13.84
N TRP A 209 -22.94 28.14 13.76
CA TRP A 209 -24.02 27.18 13.90
C TRP A 209 -23.85 26.05 12.88
N ILE A 210 -23.56 26.37 11.62
CA ILE A 210 -23.22 25.37 10.58
C ILE A 210 -21.98 24.55 11.00
N THR A 211 -20.90 25.19 11.48
CA THR A 211 -19.70 24.48 11.97
C THR A 211 -20.01 23.54 13.14
N LEU A 212 -20.90 23.92 14.07
CA LEU A 212 -21.30 23.11 15.22
C LEU A 212 -22.14 21.89 14.81
N PHE A 213 -22.99 22.03 13.79
CA PHE A 213 -23.71 20.88 13.22
C PHE A 213 -22.75 19.89 12.55
N VAL A 214 -21.74 20.38 11.82
CA VAL A 214 -20.70 19.53 11.23
C VAL A 214 -19.91 18.78 12.30
N LEU A 215 -19.78 19.33 13.52
CA LEU A 215 -19.12 18.66 14.64
C LEU A 215 -19.91 17.47 15.23
N LEU A 216 -21.19 17.30 14.91
CA LEU A 216 -21.93 16.08 15.24
C LEU A 216 -21.36 14.85 14.51
N GLU A 217 -20.66 15.06 13.39
CA GLU A 217 -19.91 14.04 12.69
C GLU A 217 -18.45 14.02 13.16
N PRO A 218 -17.99 12.95 13.84
CA PRO A 218 -16.61 12.85 14.31
C PRO A 218 -15.57 12.92 13.18
N THR A 219 -15.95 12.49 11.97
CA THR A 219 -15.10 12.49 10.78
C THR A 219 -14.66 13.89 10.35
N SER A 220 -15.45 14.92 10.69
CA SER A 220 -15.10 16.32 10.43
C SER A 220 -13.84 16.80 11.17
N LEU A 221 -13.40 16.07 12.21
CA LEU A 221 -12.20 16.37 12.98
C LEU A 221 -10.92 15.86 12.31
N PHE A 222 -11.00 14.84 11.44
CA PHE A 222 -9.84 14.25 10.79
C PHE A 222 -9.00 15.25 9.98
N PRO A 223 -9.57 16.08 9.07
CA PRO A 223 -8.77 17.00 8.28
C PRO A 223 -8.04 18.05 9.12
N GLN A 224 -8.57 18.39 10.30
CA GLN A 224 -7.93 19.32 11.21
C GLN A 224 -6.74 18.66 11.92
N ILE A 225 -6.93 17.47 12.49
CA ILE A 225 -5.86 16.72 13.16
C ILE A 225 -4.74 16.41 12.18
N GLN A 226 -5.08 16.01 10.95
CA GLN A 226 -4.12 15.75 9.89
C GLN A 226 -3.32 17.00 9.51
N ARG A 227 -3.97 18.16 9.38
CA ARG A 227 -3.27 19.44 9.14
C ARG A 227 -2.32 19.80 10.28
N ASP A 228 -2.73 19.58 11.53
CA ASP A 228 -1.88 19.86 12.69
C ASP A 228 -0.72 18.86 12.80
N LEU A 229 -0.95 17.57 12.56
CA LEU A 229 0.11 16.55 12.44
C LEU A 229 1.12 16.95 11.36
N ASN A 230 0.67 17.21 10.13
CA ASN A 230 1.53 17.60 9.02
C ASN A 230 2.32 18.88 9.32
N ARG A 231 1.71 19.85 10.01
CA ARG A 231 2.40 21.07 10.44
C ARG A 231 3.54 20.76 11.41
N TRP A 232 3.32 19.88 12.39
CA TRP A 232 4.35 19.52 13.38
C TRP A 232 5.42 18.60 12.79
N VAL A 233 5.07 17.67 11.89
CA VAL A 233 6.01 16.87 11.10
C VAL A 233 6.89 17.78 10.23
N LEU A 234 6.29 18.75 9.52
CA LEU A 234 7.05 19.72 8.72
C LEU A 234 7.96 20.59 9.60
N ARG A 235 7.52 20.93 10.81
CA ARG A 235 8.34 21.68 11.76
C ARG A 235 9.52 20.83 12.27
N ALA A 236 9.30 19.54 12.54
CA ALA A 236 10.36 18.60 12.90
C ALA A 236 11.37 18.45 11.76
N TYR A 237 10.90 18.25 10.53
CA TYR A 237 11.74 18.24 9.33
C TYR A 237 12.61 19.51 9.20
N LYS A 238 12.01 20.70 9.36
CA LYS A 238 12.74 21.97 9.36
C LYS A 238 13.75 22.10 10.49
N LEU A 239 13.52 21.44 11.63
CA LEU A 239 14.48 21.38 12.74
C LEU A 239 15.62 20.40 12.42
N GLY A 240 15.33 19.26 11.79
CA GLY A 240 16.34 18.26 11.39
C GLY A 240 17.35 18.79 10.37
N ARG A 241 16.93 19.73 9.51
CA ARG A 241 17.85 20.43 8.59
C ARG A 241 18.80 21.43 9.26
N ARG A 242 18.64 21.72 10.55
CA ARG A 242 19.51 22.68 11.27
C ARG A 242 20.69 21.94 11.88
N ARG A 243 21.91 22.46 11.71
CA ARG A 243 23.14 21.91 12.34
C ARG A 243 23.04 21.75 13.87
N ARG A 244 22.29 22.61 14.57
CA ARG A 244 22.07 22.52 16.02
C ARG A 244 20.60 22.77 16.37
N PRO A 245 19.76 21.73 16.39
CA PRO A 245 18.36 21.89 16.77
C PRO A 245 18.22 22.15 18.28
N SER A 246 17.28 23.02 18.66
CA SER A 246 16.96 23.25 20.07
C SER A 246 16.26 22.02 20.65
N SER A 247 16.83 21.40 21.68
CA SER A 247 16.26 20.22 22.36
C SER A 247 14.84 20.45 22.87
N VAL A 248 14.55 21.67 23.36
CA VAL A 248 13.21 22.07 23.82
C VAL A 248 12.22 22.11 22.65
N ALA A 249 12.64 22.61 21.49
CA ALA A 249 11.79 22.66 20.30
C ALA A 249 11.50 21.26 19.75
N VAL A 250 12.49 20.36 19.78
CA VAL A 250 12.35 18.94 19.39
C VAL A 250 11.39 18.23 20.34
N HIS A 251 11.59 18.35 21.65
CA HIS A 251 10.71 17.75 22.66
C HIS A 251 9.27 18.26 22.53
N ARG A 252 9.09 19.56 22.30
CA ARG A 252 7.76 20.15 22.07
C ARG A 252 7.11 19.63 20.79
N ALA A 253 7.86 19.47 19.70
CA ALA A 253 7.32 18.93 18.46
C ALA A 253 6.90 17.46 18.65
N ASN A 254 7.75 16.63 19.27
CA ASN A 254 7.45 15.24 19.58
C ASN A 254 6.20 15.10 20.47
N ALA A 255 6.13 15.85 21.58
CA ALA A 255 4.97 15.86 22.47
C ALA A 255 3.66 16.28 21.78
N LYS A 256 3.74 17.19 20.80
CA LYS A 256 2.57 17.62 20.02
C LYS A 256 2.13 16.59 18.98
N ILE A 257 3.07 15.90 18.33
CA ILE A 257 2.74 14.79 17.43
C ILE A 257 2.09 13.67 18.23
N ARG A 258 2.70 13.24 19.34
CA ARG A 258 2.14 12.18 20.19
C ARG A 258 0.73 12.53 20.69
N GLY A 259 0.52 13.76 21.18
CA GLY A 259 -0.82 14.18 21.60
C GLY A 259 -1.85 14.20 20.46
N ASN A 260 -1.45 14.54 19.24
CA ASN A 260 -2.34 14.49 18.08
C ASN A 260 -2.63 13.06 17.62
N LEU A 261 -1.65 12.15 17.71
CA LEU A 261 -1.85 10.73 17.46
C LEU A 261 -2.83 10.16 18.49
N GLU A 262 -2.61 10.38 19.79
CA GLU A 262 -3.55 9.96 20.84
C GLU A 262 -4.98 10.46 20.55
N THR A 263 -5.13 11.71 20.14
CA THR A 263 -6.43 12.27 19.73
C THR A 263 -7.03 11.54 18.52
N LEU A 264 -6.20 11.17 17.53
CA LEU A 264 -6.62 10.39 16.37
C LEU A 264 -7.11 9.00 16.79
N ASN A 265 -6.41 8.33 17.70
CA ASN A 265 -6.85 7.05 18.26
C ASN A 265 -8.15 7.20 19.04
N ASP A 266 -8.28 8.22 19.88
CA ASP A 266 -9.50 8.49 20.64
C ASP A 266 -10.72 8.71 19.72
N LEU A 267 -10.50 9.29 18.53
CA LEU A 267 -11.55 9.43 17.51
C LEU A 267 -11.89 8.11 16.84
N VAL A 268 -10.88 7.30 16.52
CA VAL A 268 -11.10 5.96 15.96
C VAL A 268 -11.87 5.11 16.97
N THR A 269 -11.47 5.09 18.24
CA THR A 269 -12.19 4.35 19.28
C THR A 269 -13.63 4.85 19.45
N LEU A 270 -13.86 6.17 19.41
CA LEU A 270 -15.23 6.72 19.44
C LEU A 270 -16.08 6.26 18.24
N ILE A 271 -15.50 6.13 17.05
CA ILE A 271 -16.20 5.59 15.87
C ILE A 271 -16.53 4.11 16.09
N LEU A 272 -15.56 3.33 16.59
CA LEU A 272 -15.71 1.90 16.86
C LEU A 272 -16.78 1.62 17.95
N ASP A 273 -16.73 2.35 19.07
CA ASP A 273 -17.67 2.18 20.18
C ASP A 273 -19.12 2.44 19.75
N ARG A 274 -19.34 3.46 18.92
CA ARG A 274 -20.67 3.79 18.37
C ARG A 274 -21.18 2.74 17.40
N GLU A 275 -20.30 2.17 16.60
CA GLU A 275 -20.65 1.05 15.73
C GLU A 275 -21.09 -0.15 16.58
N TYR A 276 -20.34 -0.45 17.63
CA TYR A 276 -20.64 -1.53 18.57
C TYR A 276 -21.99 -1.33 19.28
N GLU A 277 -22.28 -0.10 19.73
CA GLU A 277 -23.58 0.26 20.30
C GLU A 277 -24.74 0.07 19.31
N ARG A 278 -24.58 0.51 18.05
CA ARG A 278 -25.59 0.32 17.00
C ARG A 278 -25.81 -1.14 16.65
N ALA A 279 -24.77 -1.97 16.72
CA ALA A 279 -24.85 -3.41 16.53
C ALA A 279 -25.51 -4.15 17.71
N GLY A 280 -25.94 -3.43 18.76
CA GLY A 280 -26.68 -4.00 19.89
C GLY A 280 -25.83 -4.92 20.77
N GLY A 281 -24.51 -4.70 20.85
CA GLY A 281 -23.61 -5.45 21.73
C GLY A 281 -23.38 -6.92 21.33
N ARG A 282 -23.81 -7.34 20.14
CA ARG A 282 -23.69 -8.74 19.67
C ARG A 282 -22.30 -9.14 19.17
N GLY A 283 -21.27 -8.33 19.41
CA GLY A 283 -19.88 -8.68 19.06
C GLY A 283 -19.57 -8.78 17.56
N ILE A 284 -20.56 -8.58 16.70
CA ILE A 284 -20.40 -8.59 15.24
C ILE A 284 -20.47 -7.13 14.78
N ALA A 285 -19.40 -6.66 14.15
CA ALA A 285 -19.36 -5.40 13.40
C ALA A 285 -20.36 -5.48 12.22
N ALA A 286 -21.65 -5.32 12.52
CA ALA A 286 -22.74 -5.75 11.67
C ALA A 286 -23.29 -4.66 10.73
N SER A 287 -22.60 -3.54 10.54
CA SER A 287 -23.08 -2.49 9.64
C SER A 287 -21.96 -1.72 8.97
N HIS A 288 -22.04 -1.61 7.65
CA HIS A 288 -21.26 -0.70 6.83
C HIS A 288 -21.37 0.74 7.36
N ASP A 289 -20.35 1.21 8.10
CA ASP A 289 -20.23 2.61 8.50
C ASP A 289 -19.21 3.33 7.59
N PRO A 290 -19.65 4.29 6.74
CA PRO A 290 -18.76 5.01 5.83
C PRO A 290 -17.66 5.81 6.55
N ARG A 291 -17.79 6.03 7.87
CA ARG A 291 -16.79 6.73 8.67
C ARG A 291 -15.48 5.95 8.77
N ILE A 292 -15.52 4.63 8.66
CA ILE A 292 -14.33 3.76 8.73
C ILE A 292 -13.39 4.06 7.57
N GLY A 293 -13.90 4.17 6.34
CA GLY A 293 -13.09 4.54 5.18
C GLY A 293 -12.44 5.92 5.33
N SER A 294 -13.17 6.89 5.88
CA SER A 294 -12.58 8.22 6.16
C SER A 294 -11.46 8.17 7.20
N ALA A 295 -11.56 7.28 8.19
CA ALA A 295 -10.51 7.07 9.19
C ALA A 295 -9.29 6.40 8.57
N ALA A 296 -9.48 5.35 7.76
CA ALA A 296 -8.41 4.66 7.04
C ALA A 296 -7.62 5.60 6.12
N ILE A 297 -8.31 6.43 5.32
CA ILE A 297 -7.67 7.45 4.48
C ILE A 297 -6.86 8.45 5.32
N SER A 298 -7.38 8.83 6.49
CA SER A 298 -6.71 9.80 7.37
C SER A 298 -5.44 9.22 8.01
N LEU A 299 -5.47 7.94 8.39
CA LEU A 299 -4.31 7.20 8.90
C LEU A 299 -3.24 7.07 7.81
N LEU A 300 -3.62 6.66 6.60
CA LEU A 300 -2.71 6.52 5.47
C LEU A 300 -2.03 7.84 5.14
N ARG A 301 -2.78 8.94 5.01
CA ARG A 301 -2.17 10.24 4.70
C ARG A 301 -1.26 10.75 5.82
N ALA A 302 -1.50 10.36 7.07
CA ALA A 302 -0.61 10.69 8.18
C ALA A 302 0.70 9.90 8.08
N TRP A 303 0.62 8.60 7.79
CA TRP A 303 1.77 7.74 7.54
C TRP A 303 2.59 8.26 6.35
N GLU A 304 1.94 8.52 5.22
CA GLU A 304 2.58 9.04 4.01
C GLU A 304 3.33 10.36 4.29
N ALA A 305 2.68 11.32 4.96
CA ALA A 305 3.29 12.60 5.27
C ALA A 305 4.54 12.48 6.17
N TYR A 306 4.58 11.49 7.07
CA TYR A 306 5.74 11.20 7.91
C TYR A 306 6.84 10.48 7.13
N SER A 307 6.50 9.43 6.37
CA SER A 307 7.43 8.61 5.58
C SER A 307 8.31 9.47 4.65
N GLN A 308 7.71 10.45 3.96
CA GLN A 308 8.41 11.38 3.06
C GLN A 308 9.51 12.22 3.74
N ARG A 309 9.46 12.36 5.07
CA ARG A 309 10.34 13.27 5.84
C ARG A 309 11.14 12.53 6.90
N LYS A 310 10.94 11.21 7.06
CA LYS A 310 11.49 10.40 8.15
C LYS A 310 13.01 10.49 8.24
N HIS A 311 13.72 10.27 7.13
CA HIS A 311 15.19 10.24 7.10
C HIS A 311 15.85 11.50 7.69
N THR A 312 15.21 12.67 7.54
CA THR A 312 15.71 13.92 8.13
C THR A 312 15.26 14.11 9.58
N ILE A 313 14.13 13.53 9.97
CA ILE A 313 13.57 13.67 11.31
C ILE A 313 14.29 12.75 12.32
N THR A 314 14.67 11.55 11.91
CA THR A 314 15.33 10.55 12.77
C THR A 314 16.73 10.99 13.24
N THR A 315 17.37 11.92 12.54
CA THR A 315 18.64 12.53 12.97
C THR A 315 18.50 13.46 14.18
N LEU A 316 17.27 13.82 14.57
CA LEU A 316 17.03 14.70 15.71
C LEU A 316 17.31 13.97 17.04
N PRO A 317 18.04 14.62 17.97
CA PRO A 317 18.37 14.01 19.25
C PRO A 317 17.10 13.75 20.09
N ARG A 318 16.97 12.53 20.62
CA ARG A 318 15.83 12.09 21.44
C ARG A 318 14.46 12.19 20.72
N TRP A 319 14.45 12.12 19.39
CA TRP A 319 13.21 12.04 18.64
C TRP A 319 12.53 10.68 18.86
N ASN A 320 13.30 9.61 18.67
CA ASN A 320 12.83 8.25 18.85
C ASN A 320 12.82 7.90 20.35
N PRO A 321 11.70 7.36 20.88
CA PRO A 321 11.65 6.84 22.24
C PRO A 321 12.50 5.58 22.37
N THR A 322 12.87 5.22 23.60
CA THR A 322 13.50 3.92 23.88
C THR A 322 12.43 2.87 24.15
N ARG A 323 12.67 1.65 23.71
CA ARG A 323 11.88 0.44 24.01
C ARG A 323 12.78 -0.63 24.58
N THR A 324 12.23 -1.50 25.42
CA THR A 324 12.94 -2.67 25.93
C THR A 324 12.90 -3.79 24.89
N GLN A 325 14.07 -4.24 24.44
CA GLN A 325 14.21 -5.41 23.57
C GLN A 325 14.75 -6.58 24.39
N ALA A 326 14.10 -7.75 24.25
CA ALA A 326 14.61 -8.97 24.86
C ALA A 326 15.98 -9.32 24.26
N LYS A 327 16.93 -9.68 25.11
CA LYS A 327 18.26 -10.11 24.67
C LYS A 327 18.22 -11.59 24.31
N ASP A 328 18.97 -11.96 23.27
CA ASP A 328 19.27 -13.35 22.99
C ASP A 328 20.22 -13.89 24.06
N TRP A 329 19.86 -15.04 24.64
CA TRP A 329 20.68 -15.73 25.62
C TRP A 329 22.03 -16.13 25.05
N PHE A 330 22.11 -16.50 23.77
CA PHE A 330 23.36 -16.96 23.16
C PHE A 330 24.34 -15.83 22.83
N LEU A 331 23.84 -14.60 22.68
CA LEU A 331 24.65 -13.41 22.35
C LEU A 331 24.91 -12.50 23.57
N SER A 332 24.36 -12.87 24.73
CA SER A 332 24.53 -12.10 25.97
C SER A 332 25.88 -12.35 26.62
N SER A 333 26.39 -11.36 27.36
CA SER A 333 27.69 -11.52 28.02
C SER A 333 27.63 -12.60 29.09
N HIS A 334 28.75 -13.30 29.29
CA HIS A 334 28.85 -14.35 30.32
C HIS A 334 28.49 -13.85 31.73
N SER A 335 28.77 -12.57 32.03
CA SER A 335 28.41 -11.93 33.29
C SER A 335 26.89 -11.78 33.45
N GLU A 336 26.17 -11.39 32.42
CA GLU A 336 24.71 -11.26 32.47
C GLU A 336 24.03 -12.62 32.57
N LEU A 337 24.52 -13.60 31.80
CA LEU A 337 24.04 -14.98 31.83
C LEU A 337 24.27 -15.65 33.18
N SER A 338 25.47 -15.53 33.75
CA SER A 338 25.79 -16.13 35.05
C SER A 338 24.94 -15.54 36.17
N VAL A 339 24.69 -14.23 36.16
CA VAL A 339 23.78 -13.58 37.13
C VAL A 339 22.33 -14.05 36.93
N ALA A 340 21.84 -14.10 35.69
CA ALA A 340 20.50 -14.58 35.38
C ALA A 340 20.30 -16.04 35.82
N LEU A 341 21.25 -16.92 35.52
CA LEU A 341 21.23 -18.33 35.91
C LEU A 341 21.35 -18.51 37.44
N ALA A 342 22.25 -17.78 38.10
CA ALA A 342 22.45 -17.88 39.54
C ALA A 342 21.28 -17.34 40.36
N THR A 343 20.52 -16.38 39.82
CA THR A 343 19.35 -15.79 40.48
C THR A 343 18.02 -16.41 40.04
N GLY A 344 18.04 -17.33 39.06
CA GLY A 344 16.83 -17.90 38.46
C GLY A 344 15.95 -16.87 37.76
N THR A 345 16.54 -15.77 37.26
CA THR A 345 15.81 -14.68 36.59
C THR A 345 16.05 -14.71 35.08
N THR A 346 15.13 -14.11 34.32
CA THR A 346 15.33 -13.87 32.89
C THR A 346 16.33 -12.76 32.66
N LEU A 347 17.03 -12.78 31.52
CA LEU A 347 17.91 -11.68 31.13
C LEU A 347 17.17 -10.34 31.09
N VAL A 348 17.79 -9.32 31.68
CA VAL A 348 17.27 -7.95 31.64
C VAL A 348 17.40 -7.43 30.21
N GLY A 349 16.27 -7.05 29.61
CA GLY A 349 16.23 -6.52 28.24
C GLY A 349 17.10 -5.27 28.06
N SER A 350 17.66 -5.09 26.88
CA SER A 350 18.39 -3.86 26.52
C SER A 350 17.42 -2.75 26.12
N GLU A 351 17.75 -1.51 26.49
CA GLU A 351 17.05 -0.34 25.95
C GLU A 351 17.56 -0.05 24.54
N VAL A 352 16.69 -0.20 23.55
CA VAL A 352 16.97 0.08 22.13
C VAL A 352 16.08 1.22 21.66
N VAL A 353 16.64 2.08 20.80
CA VAL A 353 15.90 3.20 20.21
C VAL A 353 14.83 2.66 19.26
N ASP A 354 13.58 3.09 19.43
CA ASP A 354 12.48 2.69 18.56
C ASP A 354 12.37 3.62 17.34
N ASP A 355 12.98 3.21 16.23
CA ASP A 355 12.96 3.94 14.96
C ASP A 355 11.59 3.87 14.23
N LEU A 356 10.69 2.98 14.67
CA LEU A 356 9.39 2.70 14.04
C LEU A 356 8.21 3.10 14.92
N TRP A 357 8.44 3.87 15.99
CA TRP A 357 7.41 4.17 16.99
C TRP A 357 6.17 4.86 16.40
N TYR A 358 6.33 5.66 15.35
CA TYR A 358 5.23 6.38 14.69
C TYR A 358 4.41 5.43 13.82
N GLU A 359 5.11 4.60 13.03
CA GLU A 359 4.54 3.64 12.10
C GLU A 359 3.83 2.51 12.83
N ARG A 360 4.43 1.94 13.88
CA ARG A 360 3.77 0.94 14.73
C ARG A 360 2.50 1.48 15.36
N TRP A 361 2.53 2.73 15.83
CA TRP A 361 1.35 3.34 16.41
C TRP A 361 0.21 3.44 15.38
N ILE A 362 0.50 3.84 14.14
CA ILE A 362 -0.51 3.91 13.08
C ILE A 362 -0.96 2.51 12.66
N ALA A 363 -0.03 1.57 12.52
CA ALA A 363 -0.31 0.17 12.20
C ALA A 363 -1.26 -0.46 13.22
N ASP A 364 -1.01 -0.30 14.53
CA ASP A 364 -1.86 -0.80 15.61
C ASP A 364 -3.28 -0.21 15.56
N VAL A 365 -3.43 1.05 15.13
CA VAL A 365 -4.75 1.69 14.96
C VAL A 365 -5.43 1.19 13.70
N ALA A 366 -4.69 1.02 12.60
CA ALA A 366 -5.21 0.50 11.33
C ALA A 366 -5.66 -0.97 11.46
N GLU A 367 -4.88 -1.81 12.13
CA GLU A 367 -5.22 -3.20 12.40
C GLU A 367 -6.51 -3.29 13.23
N ARG A 368 -6.62 -2.53 14.32
CA ARG A 368 -7.87 -2.46 15.10
C ARG A 368 -9.06 -1.91 14.30
N LEU A 369 -8.80 -1.03 13.33
CA LEU A 369 -9.83 -0.50 12.44
C LEU A 369 -10.33 -1.56 11.45
N LEU A 370 -9.54 -2.56 11.07
CA LEU A 370 -9.89 -3.54 10.02
C LEU A 370 -10.18 -4.95 10.56
N ALA A 371 -9.56 -5.35 11.66
CA ALA A 371 -9.61 -6.71 12.19
C ALA A 371 -11.03 -7.15 12.62
N GLY A 372 -11.37 -8.42 12.35
CA GLY A 372 -12.62 -9.05 12.80
C GLY A 372 -13.89 -8.55 12.10
N ARG A 373 -13.76 -7.86 10.96
CA ARG A 373 -14.87 -7.25 10.22
C ARG A 373 -15.38 -8.12 9.08
N ASP A 374 -16.61 -7.82 8.65
CA ASP A 374 -17.18 -8.44 7.46
C ASP A 374 -16.52 -7.94 6.16
N LEU A 375 -16.62 -8.76 5.13
CA LEU A 375 -16.01 -8.56 3.83
C LEU A 375 -16.33 -7.17 3.22
N ARG A 376 -17.59 -6.73 3.31
CA ARG A 376 -18.04 -5.45 2.73
C ARG A 376 -17.49 -4.24 3.47
N THR A 377 -17.38 -4.31 4.80
CA THR A 377 -16.83 -3.19 5.58
C THR A 377 -15.34 -3.05 5.33
N VAL A 378 -14.59 -4.16 5.31
CA VAL A 378 -13.15 -4.14 4.98
C VAL A 378 -12.93 -3.58 3.57
N GLU A 379 -13.71 -4.03 2.58
CA GLU A 379 -13.64 -3.50 1.22
C GLU A 379 -13.88 -1.99 1.20
N SER A 380 -14.94 -1.51 1.87
CA SER A 380 -15.24 -0.08 1.89
C SER A 380 -14.19 0.78 2.60
N ALA A 381 -13.50 0.21 3.59
CA ALA A 381 -12.45 0.89 4.34
C ALA A 381 -11.19 1.09 3.48
N VAL A 382 -10.90 0.09 2.64
CA VAL A 382 -9.70 0.04 1.80
C VAL A 382 -9.93 0.65 0.42
N ARG A 383 -11.17 0.70 -0.05
CA ARG A 383 -11.53 1.25 -1.35
C ARG A 383 -11.05 2.70 -1.50
N GLY A 384 -10.24 2.94 -2.54
CA GLY A 384 -9.73 4.27 -2.88
C GLY A 384 -8.49 4.70 -2.08
N LEU A 385 -7.91 3.81 -1.26
CA LEU A 385 -6.57 4.03 -0.72
C LEU A 385 -5.53 3.96 -1.85
N PRO A 386 -4.62 4.94 -1.99
CA PRO A 386 -3.52 4.83 -2.93
C PRO A 386 -2.54 3.73 -2.50
N VAL A 387 -1.92 3.11 -3.49
CA VAL A 387 -0.96 2.04 -3.26
C VAL A 387 0.33 2.60 -2.67
N PHE A 388 0.55 2.34 -1.38
CA PHE A 388 1.63 2.98 -0.61
C PHE A 388 2.91 2.14 -0.57
N SER A 389 2.79 0.82 -0.79
CA SER A 389 3.93 -0.11 -0.75
C SER A 389 5.08 0.27 -1.68
N ARG A 390 4.79 0.68 -2.92
CA ARG A 390 5.82 1.13 -3.88
C ARG A 390 6.58 2.35 -3.38
N ALA A 391 5.87 3.29 -2.75
CA ALA A 391 6.45 4.51 -2.24
C ALA A 391 7.37 4.26 -1.03
N LEU A 392 7.06 3.27 -0.19
CA LEU A 392 7.93 2.85 0.91
C LEU A 392 9.16 2.10 0.39
N GLY A 393 8.96 1.11 -0.48
CA GLY A 393 10.04 0.32 -1.09
C GLY A 393 11.05 1.19 -1.83
N SER A 394 10.60 2.10 -2.69
CA SER A 394 11.46 3.01 -3.47
C SER A 394 12.28 4.00 -2.63
N ARG A 395 11.99 4.12 -1.33
CA ARG A 395 12.74 4.94 -0.37
C ARG A 395 13.68 4.13 0.52
N GLY A 396 13.73 2.81 0.38
CA GLY A 396 14.46 1.91 1.28
C GLY A 396 13.83 1.79 2.67
N GLN A 397 12.54 2.10 2.82
CA GLN A 397 11.80 2.01 4.09
C GLN A 397 11.18 0.62 4.24
N PHE A 398 12.04 -0.41 4.27
CA PHE A 398 11.61 -1.80 4.19
C PHE A 398 10.94 -2.33 5.45
N GLU A 399 11.40 -1.91 6.65
CA GLU A 399 10.73 -2.30 7.90
C GLU A 399 9.31 -1.68 7.98
N GLU A 400 9.15 -0.45 7.51
CA GLU A 400 7.86 0.23 7.41
C GLU A 400 6.95 -0.42 6.38
N LEU A 401 7.51 -0.85 5.25
CA LEU A 401 6.80 -1.59 4.22
C LEU A 401 6.25 -2.91 4.76
N ARG A 402 7.04 -3.68 5.52
CA ARG A 402 6.56 -4.89 6.20
C ARG A 402 5.42 -4.60 7.15
N LEU A 403 5.56 -3.58 8.01
CA LEU A 403 4.49 -3.17 8.93
C LEU A 403 3.22 -2.73 8.19
N TRP A 404 3.36 -2.04 7.06
CA TRP A 404 2.25 -1.64 6.22
C TRP A 404 1.54 -2.87 5.62
N LEU A 405 2.30 -3.78 5.03
CA LEU A 405 1.76 -5.01 4.45
C LEU A 405 1.01 -5.82 5.50
N THR A 406 1.58 -6.06 6.69
CA THR A 406 0.88 -6.83 7.73
C THR A 406 -0.40 -6.13 8.21
N ALA A 407 -0.34 -4.83 8.52
CA ALA A 407 -1.49 -4.09 9.06
C ALA A 407 -2.64 -3.95 8.05
N MET A 408 -2.33 -3.85 6.76
CA MET A 408 -3.31 -3.54 5.73
C MET A 408 -3.78 -4.74 4.93
N THR A 409 -3.03 -5.85 4.87
CA THR A 409 -3.40 -7.02 4.06
C THR A 409 -4.01 -8.17 4.88
N PHE A 410 -3.63 -8.36 6.14
CA PHE A 410 -4.09 -9.51 6.94
C PHE A 410 -5.60 -9.50 7.20
N ALA A 411 -6.19 -8.33 7.50
CA ALA A 411 -7.64 -8.22 7.67
C ALA A 411 -8.43 -8.50 6.36
N PRO A 412 -8.04 -7.93 5.19
CA PRO A 412 -8.56 -8.39 3.91
C PRO A 412 -8.40 -9.90 3.68
N MET A 413 -7.21 -10.45 3.88
CA MET A 413 -6.91 -11.87 3.66
C MET A 413 -7.80 -12.78 4.49
N THR A 414 -7.91 -12.50 5.80
CA THR A 414 -8.79 -13.27 6.71
C THR A 414 -10.26 -13.17 6.30
N SER A 415 -10.76 -11.99 5.97
CA SER A 415 -12.16 -11.81 5.55
C SER A 415 -12.50 -12.55 4.24
N VAL A 416 -11.57 -12.60 3.28
CA VAL A 416 -11.72 -13.36 2.04
C VAL A 416 -11.59 -14.85 2.28
N GLY A 417 -10.65 -15.29 3.13
CA GLY A 417 -10.48 -16.70 3.50
C GLY A 417 -11.72 -17.26 4.17
N ASP A 418 -12.33 -16.50 5.09
CA ASP A 418 -13.60 -16.88 5.72
C ASP A 418 -14.76 -16.94 4.73
N TYR A 419 -14.76 -16.07 3.71
CA TYR A 419 -15.73 -16.14 2.61
C TYR A 419 -15.50 -17.39 1.75
N ALA A 420 -14.26 -17.68 1.34
CA ALA A 420 -13.91 -18.84 0.53
C ALA A 420 -14.27 -20.16 1.22
N LYS A 421 -13.98 -20.29 2.52
CA LYS A 421 -14.35 -21.46 3.33
C LYS A 421 -15.86 -21.70 3.38
N LYS A 422 -16.67 -20.62 3.47
CA LYS A 422 -18.14 -20.71 3.46
C LYS A 422 -18.71 -21.16 2.11
N GLN A 423 -18.01 -20.87 1.01
CA GLN A 423 -18.43 -21.26 -0.35
C GLN A 423 -18.01 -22.69 -0.74
N GLY A 424 -17.31 -23.40 0.16
CA GLY A 424 -16.82 -24.75 -0.05
C GLY A 424 -15.52 -24.78 -0.86
N LEU A 425 -14.46 -25.28 -0.23
CA LEU A 425 -13.26 -25.70 -0.95
C LEU A 425 -13.65 -26.86 -1.86
N VAL A 426 -13.20 -26.85 -3.13
CA VAL A 426 -13.32 -28.02 -3.98
C VAL A 426 -12.48 -29.11 -3.32
N SER A 427 -13.12 -30.05 -2.62
CA SER A 427 -12.45 -31.18 -1.99
C SER A 427 -11.72 -31.96 -3.07
N GLY A 428 -10.41 -31.72 -3.16
CA GLY A 428 -9.49 -32.51 -3.97
C GLY A 428 -9.26 -33.84 -3.28
N GLN A 429 -10.23 -34.76 -3.36
CA GLN A 429 -9.98 -36.16 -3.05
C GLN A 429 -10.79 -37.07 -3.98
N ASN A 430 -10.00 -37.94 -4.62
CA ASN A 430 -10.30 -39.21 -5.26
C ASN A 430 -10.98 -39.26 -6.64
N ASP A 431 -10.35 -40.13 -7.43
CA ASP A 431 -10.71 -40.76 -8.69
C ASP A 431 -10.49 -39.91 -9.95
N GLY A 432 -9.81 -40.52 -10.93
CA GLY A 432 -9.37 -39.96 -12.21
C GLY A 432 -10.49 -39.51 -13.16
N ASN A 433 -11.64 -39.19 -12.61
CA ASN A 433 -12.73 -38.50 -13.27
C ASN A 433 -13.04 -37.29 -12.37
N PRO A 434 -12.63 -36.06 -12.71
CA PRO A 434 -13.05 -34.91 -11.92
C PRO A 434 -14.57 -34.95 -11.91
N THR A 435 -15.17 -35.19 -10.74
CA THR A 435 -16.59 -34.99 -10.54
C THR A 435 -16.80 -33.50 -10.74
N LEU A 436 -17.09 -33.14 -12.00
CA LEU A 436 -17.56 -31.84 -12.45
C LEU A 436 -18.85 -31.60 -11.67
N GLY A 437 -18.73 -31.10 -10.45
CA GLY A 437 -19.86 -30.53 -9.76
C GLY A 437 -20.47 -29.48 -10.70
N PRO A 438 -21.80 -29.30 -10.67
CA PRO A 438 -22.48 -28.41 -11.60
C PRO A 438 -21.78 -27.04 -11.62
N ARG A 439 -21.34 -26.61 -12.81
CA ARG A 439 -20.81 -25.26 -13.03
C ARG A 439 -21.84 -24.29 -12.47
N LEU A 440 -21.39 -23.36 -11.62
CA LEU A 440 -22.29 -22.34 -11.10
C LEU A 440 -22.76 -21.51 -12.30
N SER A 441 -24.07 -21.48 -12.50
CA SER A 441 -24.67 -20.63 -13.53
C SER A 441 -24.49 -19.17 -13.17
N ARG A 442 -24.51 -18.30 -14.19
CA ARG A 442 -24.52 -16.83 -14.06
C ARG A 442 -25.35 -16.34 -12.86
N GLU A 443 -26.62 -16.73 -12.79
CA GLU A 443 -27.55 -16.31 -11.74
C GLU A 443 -27.13 -16.77 -10.34
N GLN A 444 -26.43 -17.90 -10.23
CA GLN A 444 -25.93 -18.44 -8.97
C GLN A 444 -24.71 -17.67 -8.47
N HIS A 445 -23.78 -17.25 -9.35
CA HIS A 445 -22.69 -16.34 -8.99
C HIS A 445 -23.24 -14.97 -8.52
N PHE A 446 -24.20 -14.39 -9.25
CA PHE A 446 -24.85 -13.13 -8.84
C PHE A 446 -25.63 -13.24 -7.53
N ALA A 447 -26.16 -14.42 -7.21
CA ALA A 447 -26.87 -14.65 -5.97
C ALA A 447 -25.93 -14.79 -4.76
N LEU A 448 -24.61 -14.95 -4.95
CA LEU A 448 -23.66 -15.05 -3.83
C LEU A 448 -23.41 -13.67 -3.21
N PRO A 449 -23.90 -13.40 -1.98
CA PRO A 449 -23.69 -12.12 -1.34
C PRO A 449 -22.20 -11.95 -1.00
N GLY A 450 -21.55 -10.96 -1.62
CA GLY A 450 -20.17 -10.55 -1.29
C GLY A 450 -19.10 -10.96 -2.30
N GLU A 451 -19.44 -11.64 -3.40
CA GLU A 451 -18.44 -12.09 -4.38
C GLU A 451 -17.63 -10.93 -5.00
N SER A 452 -18.27 -9.80 -5.31
CA SER A 452 -17.58 -8.60 -5.80
C SER A 452 -16.62 -8.01 -4.76
N SER A 453 -17.01 -8.04 -3.48
CA SER A 453 -16.19 -7.54 -2.39
C SER A 453 -14.97 -8.43 -2.18
N ALA A 454 -15.14 -9.76 -2.31
CA ALA A 454 -14.03 -10.72 -2.24
C ALA A 454 -13.04 -10.48 -3.39
N HIS A 455 -13.54 -10.31 -4.62
CA HIS A 455 -12.69 -10.00 -5.77
C HIS A 455 -11.87 -8.71 -5.56
N ASN A 456 -12.51 -7.61 -5.18
CA ASN A 456 -11.83 -6.33 -4.97
C ASN A 456 -10.79 -6.38 -3.83
N LEU A 457 -11.06 -7.13 -2.76
CA LEU A 457 -10.11 -7.31 -1.66
C LEU A 457 -8.92 -8.17 -2.06
N VAL A 458 -9.15 -9.21 -2.88
CA VAL A 458 -8.05 -10.01 -3.45
C VAL A 458 -7.15 -9.16 -4.32
N ASP A 459 -7.76 -8.35 -5.21
CA ASP A 459 -7.01 -7.43 -6.08
C ASP A 459 -6.20 -6.44 -5.26
N TYR A 460 -6.77 -5.87 -4.19
CA TYR A 460 -6.04 -4.96 -3.29
C TYR A 460 -4.81 -5.61 -2.64
N VAL A 461 -4.96 -6.79 -2.02
CA VAL A 461 -3.86 -7.47 -1.32
C VAL A 461 -2.71 -7.76 -2.28
N LEU A 462 -3.02 -8.32 -3.45
CA LEU A 462 -2.00 -8.68 -4.42
C LEU A 462 -1.41 -7.46 -5.12
N LEU A 463 -2.17 -6.37 -5.28
CA LEU A 463 -1.65 -5.10 -5.80
C LEU A 463 -0.66 -4.44 -4.84
N GLU A 464 -0.87 -4.51 -3.52
CA GLU A 464 0.10 -4.04 -2.52
C GLU A 464 1.39 -4.87 -2.58
N ALA A 465 1.29 -6.20 -2.69
CA ALA A 465 2.46 -7.10 -2.86
C ALA A 465 3.21 -6.84 -4.17
N LEU A 466 2.51 -6.72 -5.30
CA LEU A 466 3.07 -6.33 -6.59
C LEU A 466 3.79 -4.99 -6.51
N SER A 467 3.17 -4.02 -5.85
CA SER A 467 3.72 -2.68 -5.71
C SER A 467 4.92 -2.66 -4.76
N ALA A 468 5.00 -3.55 -3.78
CA ALA A 468 6.21 -3.78 -3.00
C ALA A 468 7.36 -4.21 -3.93
N CYS A 469 7.17 -5.22 -4.80
CA CYS A 469 8.19 -5.64 -5.77
C CYS A 469 8.65 -4.48 -6.67
N LEU A 470 7.71 -3.68 -7.19
CA LEU A 470 8.04 -2.49 -7.99
C LEU A 470 8.81 -1.44 -7.18
N GLY A 471 8.50 -1.27 -5.90
CA GLY A 471 9.24 -0.37 -5.01
C GLY A 471 10.68 -0.83 -4.78
N TYR A 472 10.92 -2.13 -4.65
CA TYR A 472 12.26 -2.70 -4.59
C TYR A 472 13.03 -2.47 -5.89
N MET A 473 12.40 -2.66 -7.05
CA MET A 473 13.00 -2.34 -8.35
C MET A 473 13.45 -0.88 -8.44
N ASP A 474 12.55 0.06 -8.12
CA ASP A 474 12.84 1.50 -8.12
C ASP A 474 14.00 1.85 -7.15
N TYR A 475 14.12 1.12 -6.03
CA TYR A 475 15.20 1.27 -5.08
C TYR A 475 16.54 0.78 -5.64
N PHE A 476 16.58 -0.44 -6.18
CA PHE A 476 17.82 -1.02 -6.70
C PHE A 476 18.37 -0.23 -7.87
N GLU A 477 17.51 0.19 -8.80
CA GLU A 477 17.93 1.03 -9.93
C GLU A 477 18.51 2.36 -9.46
N ARG A 478 17.87 3.00 -8.47
CA ARG A 478 18.39 4.25 -7.89
C ARG A 478 19.73 4.05 -7.19
N MET A 479 19.85 3.02 -6.36
CA MET A 479 21.09 2.78 -5.61
C MET A 479 22.24 2.42 -6.53
N ARG A 480 21.97 1.74 -7.65
CA ARG A 480 22.93 1.49 -8.71
C ARG A 480 23.50 2.78 -9.32
N GLN A 481 22.63 3.76 -9.59
CA GLN A 481 23.05 5.07 -10.10
C GLN A 481 23.85 5.88 -9.07
N VAL A 482 23.60 5.65 -7.78
CA VAL A 482 24.24 6.38 -6.67
C VAL A 482 25.59 5.76 -6.26
N LEU A 483 25.78 4.47 -6.50
CA LEU A 483 26.96 3.72 -6.06
C LEU A 483 28.31 4.34 -6.50
N PRO A 484 28.50 4.79 -7.76
CA PRO A 484 29.77 5.39 -8.19
C PRO A 484 30.17 6.64 -7.40
N ASP A 485 29.18 7.43 -6.95
CA ASP A 485 29.38 8.69 -6.21
C ASP A 485 29.29 8.50 -4.69
N ALA A 486 29.26 7.26 -4.20
CA ALA A 486 29.04 6.97 -2.77
C ALA A 486 30.12 7.57 -1.87
N GLY A 487 31.38 7.59 -2.32
CA GLY A 487 32.48 8.26 -1.59
C GLY A 487 32.22 9.75 -1.36
N GLU A 488 31.78 10.48 -2.40
CA GLU A 488 31.43 11.91 -2.29
C GLU A 488 30.25 12.14 -1.34
N LEU A 489 29.28 11.23 -1.33
CA LEU A 489 28.12 11.31 -0.43
C LEU A 489 28.51 11.18 1.03
N VAL A 490 29.53 10.38 1.34
CA VAL A 490 30.04 10.28 2.71
C VAL A 490 30.74 11.57 3.10
N VAL A 491 31.55 12.16 2.20
CA VAL A 491 32.35 13.36 2.46
C VAL A 491 31.48 14.63 2.57
N ASP A 492 30.48 14.80 1.71
CA ASP A 492 29.62 15.98 1.69
C ASP A 492 28.37 15.80 2.58
N ASP A 493 28.45 16.36 3.80
CA ASP A 493 27.34 16.44 4.75
C ASP A 493 26.08 17.13 4.20
N ALA A 494 26.20 17.97 3.16
CA ALA A 494 25.06 18.63 2.52
C ALA A 494 24.28 17.70 1.60
N ARG A 495 24.91 16.66 1.05
CA ARG A 495 24.23 15.65 0.23
C ARG A 495 23.50 14.66 1.14
N GLN A 496 22.18 14.60 0.98
CA GLN A 496 21.33 13.61 1.64
C GLN A 496 20.89 12.58 0.61
N VAL A 497 21.07 11.30 0.95
CA VAL A 497 20.61 10.17 0.15
C VAL A 497 19.36 9.60 0.81
N VAL A 498 18.40 9.18 -0.01
CA VAL A 498 17.30 8.33 0.43
C VAL A 498 17.74 6.90 0.17
N ALA A 499 18.17 6.23 1.24
CA ALA A 499 18.64 4.85 1.22
C ALA A 499 18.04 4.08 2.40
N GLY A 500 18.22 2.76 2.41
CA GLY A 500 17.80 1.93 3.53
C GLY A 500 18.61 2.18 4.80
N ARG A 501 18.15 1.55 5.89
CA ARG A 501 18.60 1.80 7.25
C ARG A 501 20.08 1.49 7.43
N LEU A 502 20.56 0.34 6.96
CA LEU A 502 21.95 -0.10 7.12
C LEU A 502 22.89 0.82 6.35
N VAL A 503 22.51 1.21 5.13
CA VAL A 503 23.29 2.15 4.30
C VAL A 503 23.38 3.52 4.99
N LEU A 504 22.27 4.05 5.50
CA LEU A 504 22.27 5.33 6.22
C LEU A 504 23.09 5.28 7.52
N GLN A 505 23.04 4.17 8.26
CA GLN A 505 23.86 3.97 9.45
C GLN A 505 25.35 3.87 9.09
N ALA A 506 25.70 3.16 8.01
CA ALA A 506 27.06 3.07 7.51
C ALA A 506 27.60 4.46 7.15
N ILE A 507 26.87 5.24 6.35
CA ILE A 507 27.25 6.62 5.99
C ILE A 507 27.44 7.49 7.24
N ALA A 508 26.53 7.41 8.21
CA ALA A 508 26.64 8.20 9.45
C ALA A 508 27.86 7.81 10.30
N ASN A 509 28.17 6.52 10.38
CA ASN A 509 29.35 6.02 11.10
C ASN A 509 30.65 6.43 10.39
N LEU A 510 30.70 6.34 9.06
CA LEU A 510 31.84 6.76 8.26
C LEU A 510 32.09 8.27 8.38
N ARG A 511 31.04 9.10 8.32
CA ARG A 511 31.15 10.55 8.57
C ARG A 511 31.73 10.87 9.94
N LYS A 512 31.30 10.14 10.97
CA LYS A 512 31.83 10.30 12.33
C LYS A 512 33.30 9.88 12.41
N ALA A 513 33.68 8.80 11.73
CA ALA A 513 35.06 8.33 11.65
C ALA A 513 35.96 9.35 10.93
N LEU A 514 35.57 9.84 9.76
CA LEU A 514 36.28 10.90 9.03
C LEU A 514 36.42 12.18 9.85
N GLY A 515 35.38 12.56 10.59
CA GLY A 515 35.45 13.71 11.49
C GLY A 515 36.46 13.53 12.64
N ALA A 516 36.65 12.29 13.12
CA ALA A 516 37.66 11.96 14.12
C ALA A 516 39.07 11.92 13.51
N GLU A 517 39.21 11.36 12.31
CA GLU A 517 40.45 11.32 11.52
C GLU A 517 41.00 12.73 11.29
N ILE A 518 40.19 13.63 10.73
CA ILE A 518 40.57 15.04 10.51
C ILE A 518 40.91 15.75 11.83
N ALA A 519 40.24 15.40 12.93
CA ALA A 519 40.53 16.00 14.24
C ALA A 519 41.84 15.51 14.88
N ILE A 520 42.27 14.28 14.58
CA ILE A 520 43.48 13.66 15.14
C ILE A 520 44.69 13.91 14.24
N GLU A 521 44.53 13.69 12.93
CA GLU A 521 45.61 13.68 11.94
C GLU A 521 45.73 15.02 11.20
N GLY A 522 44.71 15.87 11.25
CA GLY A 522 44.69 17.20 10.62
C GLY A 522 44.32 17.18 9.13
N GLU A 523 44.32 16.01 8.50
CA GLU A 523 43.94 15.78 7.12
C GLU A 523 43.13 14.49 6.96
N ARG A 524 42.64 14.23 5.75
CA ARG A 524 41.97 12.98 5.38
C ARG A 524 42.99 12.06 4.70
N VAL A 525 43.17 10.89 5.29
CA VAL A 525 43.97 9.75 4.83
C VAL A 525 43.09 8.70 4.13
N THR A 526 41.85 8.48 4.56
CA THR A 526 40.96 7.44 4.01
C THR A 526 40.59 7.72 2.54
N PRO A 527 40.91 6.86 1.55
CA PRO A 527 40.63 7.10 0.14
C PRO A 527 39.15 6.94 -0.24
N ASP A 528 38.71 7.56 -1.34
CA ASP A 528 37.30 7.50 -1.80
C ASP A 528 36.84 6.08 -2.17
N ASN A 529 37.74 5.26 -2.72
CA ASN A 529 37.43 3.88 -3.09
C ASN A 529 37.12 3.03 -1.85
N ALA A 530 37.82 3.25 -0.73
CA ALA A 530 37.54 2.55 0.53
C ALA A 530 36.18 2.95 1.11
N LEU A 531 35.81 4.23 1.02
CA LEU A 531 34.47 4.68 1.43
C LEU A 531 33.38 4.05 0.56
N THR A 532 33.61 4.00 -0.75
CA THR A 532 32.68 3.40 -1.72
C THR A 532 32.52 1.91 -1.45
N GLN A 533 33.60 1.16 -1.20
CA GLN A 533 33.55 -0.26 -0.83
C GLN A 533 32.75 -0.50 0.45
N LEU A 534 32.94 0.32 1.49
CA LEU A 534 32.21 0.16 2.77
C LEU A 534 30.71 0.46 2.63
N VAL A 535 30.34 1.42 1.78
CA VAL A 535 28.93 1.69 1.45
C VAL A 535 28.35 0.56 0.58
N ALA A 536 29.10 0.09 -0.42
CA ALA A 536 28.73 -1.04 -1.26
C ALA A 536 28.46 -2.30 -0.43
N ARG A 537 29.30 -2.58 0.56
CA ARG A 537 29.09 -3.68 1.51
C ARG A 537 27.77 -3.55 2.26
N ALA A 538 27.51 -2.38 2.86
CA ALA A 538 26.28 -2.15 3.60
C ALA A 538 25.03 -2.28 2.70
N LEU A 539 25.14 -1.82 1.45
CA LEU A 539 24.10 -1.92 0.44
C LEU A 539 23.87 -3.37 -0.02
N ALA A 540 24.93 -4.15 -0.23
CA ALA A 540 24.84 -5.55 -0.61
C ALA A 540 24.20 -6.38 0.51
N THR A 541 24.64 -6.21 1.76
CA THR A 541 24.04 -6.89 2.92
C THR A 541 22.56 -6.56 3.05
N GLU A 542 22.20 -5.27 3.02
CA GLU A 542 20.81 -4.85 3.10
C GLU A 542 19.97 -5.41 1.96
N SER A 543 20.47 -5.36 0.72
CA SER A 543 19.72 -5.84 -0.44
C SER A 543 19.45 -7.34 -0.38
N VAL A 544 20.43 -8.16 0.01
CA VAL A 544 20.24 -9.61 0.16
C VAL A 544 19.23 -9.94 1.26
N ASP A 545 19.41 -9.35 2.45
CA ASP A 545 18.52 -9.59 3.59
C ASP A 545 17.08 -9.17 3.27
N GLU A 546 16.91 -8.03 2.61
CA GLU A 546 15.61 -7.45 2.33
C GLU A 546 14.86 -8.17 1.20
N VAL A 547 15.59 -8.66 0.17
CA VAL A 547 15.00 -9.54 -0.86
C VAL A 547 14.60 -10.87 -0.24
N ALA A 548 15.46 -11.47 0.60
CA ALA A 548 15.16 -12.73 1.26
C ALA A 548 13.92 -12.61 2.16
N ALA A 549 13.80 -11.51 2.92
CA ALA A 549 12.64 -11.23 3.76
C ALA A 549 11.35 -11.07 2.94
N LEU A 550 11.40 -10.36 1.80
CA LEU A 550 10.25 -10.22 0.92
C LEU A 550 9.82 -11.57 0.31
N VAL A 551 10.78 -12.35 -0.20
CA VAL A 551 10.50 -13.69 -0.76
C VAL A 551 9.87 -14.60 0.28
N SER A 552 10.39 -14.61 1.51
CA SER A 552 9.81 -15.40 2.60
C SER A 552 8.41 -14.91 2.98
N PHE A 553 8.16 -13.60 3.06
CA PHE A 553 6.80 -13.09 3.29
C PHE A 553 5.81 -13.54 2.19
N LEU A 554 6.23 -13.50 0.93
CA LEU A 554 5.40 -13.97 -0.18
C LEU A 554 5.15 -15.49 -0.11
N GLU A 555 6.19 -16.27 0.22
CA GLU A 555 6.11 -17.73 0.30
C GLU A 555 5.29 -18.22 1.51
N ASP A 556 5.44 -17.59 2.67
CA ASP A 556 4.89 -18.06 3.94
C ASP A 556 3.48 -17.50 4.21
N GLU A 557 3.20 -16.25 3.82
CA GLU A 557 1.93 -15.57 4.13
C GLU A 557 1.00 -15.49 2.91
N ILE A 558 1.51 -14.99 1.77
CA ILE A 558 0.67 -14.71 0.58
C ILE A 558 0.36 -16.01 -0.18
N TRP A 559 1.35 -16.87 -0.42
CA TRP A 559 1.17 -18.05 -1.26
C TRP A 559 0.14 -19.06 -0.73
N PRO A 560 0.18 -19.45 0.56
CA PRO A 560 -0.79 -20.40 1.10
C PRO A 560 -2.22 -19.86 0.98
N TRP A 561 -2.39 -18.55 1.19
CA TRP A 561 -3.67 -17.87 1.06
C TRP A 561 -4.17 -17.81 -0.40
N VAL A 562 -3.29 -17.52 -1.37
CA VAL A 562 -3.62 -17.56 -2.80
C VAL A 562 -4.07 -18.95 -3.23
N ILE A 563 -3.37 -20.00 -2.79
CA ILE A 563 -3.70 -21.38 -3.15
C ILE A 563 -5.04 -21.82 -2.52
N ASP A 564 -5.29 -21.45 -1.27
CA ASP A 564 -6.57 -21.72 -0.59
C ASP A 564 -7.75 -21.08 -1.33
N ILE A 565 -7.64 -19.80 -1.72
CA ILE A 565 -8.68 -19.10 -2.48
C ILE A 565 -8.79 -19.66 -3.91
N GLY A 566 -7.64 -19.94 -4.55
CA GLY A 566 -7.56 -20.51 -5.89
C GLY A 566 -8.22 -21.89 -6.01
N GLY A 567 -8.36 -22.61 -4.89
CA GLY A 567 -9.10 -23.86 -4.78
C GLY A 567 -10.63 -23.71 -4.70
N SER A 568 -11.15 -22.48 -4.58
CA SER A 568 -12.59 -22.21 -4.53
C SER A 568 -13.21 -22.05 -5.93
N ARG A 569 -14.52 -22.26 -6.07
CA ARG A 569 -15.26 -22.02 -7.34
C ARG A 569 -15.70 -20.57 -7.52
N THR A 570 -15.03 -19.62 -6.89
CA THR A 570 -15.49 -18.22 -6.84
C THR A 570 -14.81 -17.39 -7.93
N TRP A 571 -15.45 -16.28 -8.34
CA TRP A 571 -14.82 -15.31 -9.24
C TRP A 571 -13.57 -14.65 -8.63
N ALA A 572 -13.50 -14.58 -7.30
CA ALA A 572 -12.32 -14.12 -6.56
C ALA A 572 -11.10 -15.05 -6.73
N ALA A 573 -11.30 -16.35 -6.98
CA ALA A 573 -10.23 -17.28 -7.32
C ALA A 573 -9.51 -16.89 -8.62
N GLY A 574 -10.27 -16.39 -9.60
CA GLY A 574 -9.71 -15.88 -10.84
C GLY A 574 -8.80 -14.68 -10.62
N ALA A 575 -9.23 -13.72 -9.79
CA ALA A 575 -8.40 -12.58 -9.41
C ALA A 575 -7.14 -13.01 -8.66
N ALA A 576 -7.27 -13.97 -7.72
CA ALA A 576 -6.15 -14.45 -6.92
C ALA A 576 -5.05 -15.07 -7.80
N LEU A 577 -5.44 -16.01 -8.66
CA LEU A 577 -4.48 -16.71 -9.53
C LEU A 577 -3.91 -15.82 -10.62
N SER A 578 -4.72 -14.92 -11.19
CA SER A 578 -4.28 -13.95 -12.21
C SER A 578 -3.22 -13.01 -11.66
N ARG A 579 -3.51 -12.38 -10.52
CA ARG A 579 -2.57 -11.45 -9.89
C ARG A 579 -1.36 -12.12 -9.26
N ALA A 580 -1.50 -13.34 -8.74
CA ALA A 580 -0.36 -14.11 -8.27
C ALA A 580 0.59 -14.50 -9.41
N THR A 581 0.05 -14.77 -10.61
CA THR A 581 0.87 -15.00 -11.80
C THR A 581 1.64 -13.74 -12.18
N GLU A 582 0.97 -12.59 -12.23
CA GLU A 582 1.64 -11.29 -12.45
C GLU A 582 2.72 -11.04 -11.39
N LEU A 583 2.45 -11.37 -10.13
CA LEU A 583 3.39 -11.22 -9.01
C LEU A 583 4.65 -12.05 -9.21
N THR A 584 4.56 -13.28 -9.71
CA THR A 584 5.76 -14.09 -10.01
C THR A 584 6.62 -13.47 -11.09
N GLU A 585 6.02 -12.91 -12.15
CA GLU A 585 6.75 -12.25 -13.23
C GLU A 585 7.43 -10.96 -12.73
N LYS A 586 6.76 -10.19 -11.86
CA LYS A 586 7.38 -9.01 -11.23
C LYS A 586 8.46 -9.38 -10.22
N LEU A 587 8.30 -10.49 -9.50
CA LEU A 587 9.30 -11.00 -8.57
C LEU A 587 10.58 -11.44 -9.30
N GLU A 588 10.44 -12.20 -10.40
CA GLU A 588 11.55 -12.59 -11.28
C GLU A 588 12.28 -11.35 -11.82
N THR A 589 11.53 -10.35 -12.30
CA THR A 589 12.10 -9.09 -12.79
C THR A 589 12.86 -8.36 -11.68
N MET A 590 12.26 -8.23 -10.49
CA MET A 590 12.87 -7.57 -9.33
C MET A 590 14.18 -8.24 -8.90
N LEU A 591 14.22 -9.58 -8.88
CA LEU A 591 15.44 -10.35 -8.62
C LEU A 591 16.53 -10.07 -9.65
N GLY A 592 16.16 -9.86 -10.92
CA GLY A 592 17.10 -9.42 -11.97
C GLY A 592 17.74 -8.07 -11.66
N PHE A 593 16.96 -7.08 -11.21
CA PHE A 593 17.49 -5.78 -10.77
C PHE A 593 18.36 -5.88 -9.51
N ALA A 594 17.95 -6.71 -8.55
CA ALA A 594 18.75 -6.97 -7.36
C ALA A 594 20.11 -7.57 -7.72
N ARG A 595 20.14 -8.56 -8.62
CA ARG A 595 21.38 -9.18 -9.10
C ARG A 595 22.31 -8.16 -9.77
N GLN A 596 21.78 -7.32 -10.66
CA GLN A 596 22.59 -6.27 -11.29
C GLN A 596 23.21 -5.32 -10.27
N LEU A 597 22.47 -4.94 -9.22
CA LEU A 597 23.02 -4.12 -8.14
C LEU A 597 24.12 -4.84 -7.37
N LEU A 598 23.92 -6.13 -7.06
CA LEU A 598 24.90 -6.94 -6.33
C LEU A 598 26.18 -7.15 -7.15
N ASP A 599 26.06 -7.40 -8.46
CA ASP A 599 27.19 -7.51 -9.38
C ASP A 599 27.98 -6.18 -9.43
N ASP A 600 27.28 -5.04 -9.46
CA ASP A 600 27.91 -3.72 -9.40
C ASP A 600 28.60 -3.47 -8.04
N CYS A 601 28.01 -3.90 -6.92
CA CYS A 601 28.65 -3.84 -5.60
C CYS A 601 29.92 -4.69 -5.54
N GLU A 602 29.89 -5.90 -6.12
CA GLU A 602 31.05 -6.79 -6.20
C GLU A 602 32.18 -6.19 -7.04
N SER A 603 31.86 -5.40 -8.07
CA SER A 603 32.88 -4.73 -8.89
C SER A 603 33.74 -3.71 -8.14
N VAL A 604 33.25 -3.22 -6.98
CA VAL A 604 33.96 -2.27 -6.09
C VAL A 604 34.62 -2.99 -4.90
N HIS A 605 34.54 -4.32 -4.83
CA HIS A 605 35.17 -5.11 -3.78
C HIS A 605 36.67 -5.30 -4.08
N ILE A 606 37.51 -4.41 -3.52
CA ILE A 606 38.95 -4.38 -3.80
C ILE A 606 39.73 -5.22 -2.77
N GLU A 607 39.35 -5.15 -1.48
CA GLU A 607 40.06 -5.84 -0.40
C GLU A 607 39.37 -7.17 -0.01
N THR A 608 40.03 -8.30 -0.28
CA THR A 608 39.49 -9.65 -0.01
C THR A 608 39.51 -10.09 1.45
N ASP A 609 40.16 -9.33 2.33
CA ASP A 609 40.25 -9.65 3.76
C ASP A 609 38.99 -9.25 4.54
N ASP A 610 38.13 -8.43 3.94
CA ASP A 610 36.90 -7.94 4.54
C ASP A 610 35.77 -8.98 4.45
N ARG A 611 34.97 -9.12 5.53
CA ARG A 611 33.80 -10.02 5.50
C ARG A 611 32.72 -9.46 4.57
N TRP A 612 32.62 -10.01 3.37
CA TRP A 612 31.62 -9.65 2.36
C TRP A 612 30.38 -10.55 2.45
N PRO A 613 29.15 -10.04 2.24
CA PRO A 613 27.95 -10.87 2.22
C PRO A 613 27.95 -11.85 1.03
N GLU A 614 27.26 -12.98 1.17
CA GLU A 614 27.02 -13.90 0.05
C GLU A 614 26.05 -13.22 -0.94
N THR A 615 26.58 -12.82 -2.10
CA THR A 615 25.83 -12.11 -3.16
C THR A 615 25.12 -13.05 -4.13
N ASP A 616 25.27 -14.37 -3.96
CA ASP A 616 24.61 -15.36 -4.83
C ASP A 616 23.10 -15.41 -4.58
N THR A 617 22.33 -14.96 -5.56
CA THR A 617 20.87 -14.95 -5.56
C THR A 617 20.24 -16.18 -6.21
N THR A 618 21.03 -17.20 -6.60
CA THR A 618 20.53 -18.41 -7.28
C THR A 618 19.50 -19.16 -6.44
N ALA A 619 19.72 -19.29 -5.13
CA ALA A 619 18.77 -19.93 -4.22
C ALA A 619 17.42 -19.19 -4.15
N LEU A 620 17.46 -17.86 -4.09
CA LEU A 620 16.26 -17.01 -4.09
C LEU A 620 15.51 -17.08 -5.42
N THR A 621 16.24 -17.09 -6.54
CA THR A 621 15.68 -17.26 -7.89
C THR A 621 14.97 -18.61 -8.03
N ARG A 622 15.58 -19.69 -7.50
CA ARG A 622 14.96 -21.03 -7.49
C ARG A 622 13.69 -21.06 -6.65
N ARG A 623 13.69 -20.42 -5.47
CA ARG A 623 12.50 -20.28 -4.62
C ARG A 623 11.39 -19.54 -5.36
N ALA A 624 11.68 -18.40 -5.98
CA ALA A 624 10.71 -17.64 -6.78
C ALA A 624 10.15 -18.45 -7.96
N GLY A 625 10.99 -19.19 -8.68
CA GLY A 625 10.55 -20.10 -9.75
C GLY A 625 9.60 -21.19 -9.23
N SER A 626 9.88 -21.77 -8.07
CA SER A 626 9.01 -22.79 -7.47
C SER A 626 7.60 -22.28 -7.13
N LEU A 627 7.46 -20.98 -6.83
CA LEU A 627 6.16 -20.35 -6.58
C LEU A 627 5.30 -20.37 -7.85
N LYS A 628 5.89 -20.04 -9.00
CA LYS A 628 5.24 -20.08 -10.32
C LYS A 628 4.76 -21.49 -10.67
N ASP A 629 5.58 -22.51 -10.42
CA ASP A 629 5.22 -23.90 -10.71
C ASP A 629 4.04 -24.39 -9.85
N ARG A 630 3.95 -23.90 -8.59
CA ARG A 630 2.82 -24.18 -7.69
C ARG A 630 1.48 -23.61 -8.19
N LEU A 631 1.46 -22.60 -9.07
CA LEU A 631 0.23 -22.01 -9.61
C LEU A 631 -0.35 -22.76 -10.81
N GLU A 632 0.45 -23.53 -11.54
CA GLU A 632 0.04 -24.09 -12.82
C GLU A 632 -1.18 -25.01 -12.73
N LEU A 633 -1.21 -25.87 -11.71
CA LEU A 633 -2.32 -26.80 -11.49
C LEU A 633 -3.60 -26.07 -11.03
N PRO A 634 -3.56 -25.15 -10.03
CA PRO A 634 -4.69 -24.27 -9.71
C PRO A 634 -5.25 -23.52 -10.93
N VAL A 635 -4.40 -22.98 -11.80
CA VAL A 635 -4.83 -22.30 -13.03
C VAL A 635 -5.55 -23.24 -13.99
N ALA A 636 -5.04 -24.46 -14.18
CA ALA A 636 -5.72 -25.47 -15.01
C ALA A 636 -7.09 -25.86 -14.43
N ARG A 637 -7.22 -25.94 -13.09
CA ARG A 637 -8.52 -26.19 -12.43
C ARG A 637 -9.49 -25.03 -12.61
N LEU A 638 -9.00 -23.80 -12.52
CA LEU A 638 -9.78 -22.58 -12.73
C LEU A 638 -10.42 -22.55 -14.13
N ALA A 639 -9.66 -22.93 -15.16
CA ALA A 639 -10.11 -22.99 -16.55
C ALA A 639 -11.30 -23.93 -16.78
N VAL A 640 -11.53 -24.90 -15.89
CA VAL A 640 -12.66 -25.85 -15.97
C VAL A 640 -13.86 -25.42 -15.13
N ASN A 641 -13.59 -24.74 -14.01
CA ASN A 641 -14.56 -24.51 -12.94
C ASN A 641 -15.22 -23.12 -12.98
N VAL A 642 -14.55 -22.11 -13.52
CA VAL A 642 -15.09 -20.74 -13.61
C VAL A 642 -16.13 -20.64 -14.73
N ASP A 643 -17.11 -19.75 -14.54
CA ASP A 643 -18.09 -19.47 -15.59
C ASP A 643 -17.40 -19.04 -16.89
N SER A 644 -17.77 -19.71 -17.97
CA SER A 644 -17.25 -19.45 -19.31
C SER A 644 -18.02 -18.33 -20.02
N ALA A 645 -19.16 -17.88 -19.49
CA ALA A 645 -19.95 -16.83 -20.12
C ALA A 645 -19.20 -15.48 -20.14
N PRO A 646 -19.09 -14.81 -21.30
CA PRO A 646 -18.45 -13.50 -21.39
C PRO A 646 -19.34 -12.44 -20.73
N GLU A 647 -18.75 -11.57 -19.91
CA GLU A 647 -19.40 -10.41 -19.32
C GLU A 647 -18.58 -9.15 -19.60
N SER A 648 -19.20 -8.12 -20.17
CA SER A 648 -18.49 -6.89 -20.57
C SER A 648 -17.99 -6.08 -19.37
N ASP A 649 -18.62 -6.25 -18.20
CA ASP A 649 -18.36 -5.43 -17.02
C ASP A 649 -17.30 -6.06 -16.09
N ARG A 650 -16.73 -7.21 -16.47
CA ARG A 650 -15.82 -8.00 -15.62
C ARG A 650 -14.61 -8.54 -16.40
N PRO A 651 -13.43 -8.60 -15.75
CA PRO A 651 -12.29 -9.36 -16.27
C PRO A 651 -12.64 -10.80 -16.65
N ASP A 652 -12.15 -11.21 -17.81
CA ASP A 652 -12.35 -12.55 -18.37
C ASP A 652 -11.36 -13.56 -17.77
N HIS A 653 -11.63 -13.98 -16.54
CA HIS A 653 -10.79 -14.96 -15.83
C HIS A 653 -10.82 -16.35 -16.48
N PHE A 654 -11.92 -16.74 -17.14
CA PHE A 654 -11.98 -18.00 -17.88
C PHE A 654 -11.03 -17.98 -19.08
N GLY A 655 -11.12 -16.93 -19.91
CA GLY A 655 -10.25 -16.76 -21.06
C GLY A 655 -8.78 -16.76 -20.62
N TRP A 656 -8.45 -15.91 -19.65
CA TRP A 656 -7.10 -15.86 -19.08
C TRP A 656 -6.62 -17.24 -18.58
N ALA A 657 -7.44 -17.98 -17.82
CA ALA A 657 -7.06 -19.27 -17.27
C ALA A 657 -6.88 -20.35 -18.35
N TYR A 658 -7.75 -20.39 -19.36
CA TYR A 658 -7.63 -21.31 -20.50
C TYR A 658 -6.32 -21.08 -21.25
N TYR A 659 -6.04 -19.82 -21.59
CA TYR A 659 -4.83 -19.44 -22.30
C TYR A 659 -3.56 -19.72 -21.50
N ARG A 660 -3.57 -19.43 -20.20
CA ARG A 660 -2.42 -19.70 -19.32
C ARG A 660 -2.23 -21.19 -19.07
N ALA A 661 -3.30 -21.97 -18.92
CA ALA A 661 -3.21 -23.43 -18.80
C ALA A 661 -2.61 -24.06 -20.07
N HIS A 662 -3.03 -23.59 -21.24
CA HIS A 662 -2.44 -24.01 -22.51
C HIS A 662 -0.95 -23.67 -22.58
N GLU A 663 -0.58 -22.42 -22.26
CA GLU A 663 0.81 -21.97 -22.28
C GLU A 663 1.69 -22.76 -21.30
N ASN A 664 1.20 -23.11 -20.11
CA ASN A 664 1.95 -23.92 -19.15
C ASN A 664 2.25 -25.33 -19.68
N VAL A 665 1.26 -25.97 -20.33
CA VAL A 665 1.44 -27.30 -20.95
C VAL A 665 2.40 -27.20 -22.15
N LEU A 666 2.24 -26.18 -23.00
CA LEU A 666 3.13 -25.96 -24.15
C LEU A 666 4.57 -25.72 -23.70
N ARG A 667 4.79 -24.79 -22.76
CA ARG A 667 6.10 -24.48 -22.20
C ARG A 667 6.79 -25.75 -21.72
N ARG A 668 6.05 -26.60 -20.99
CA ARG A 668 6.57 -27.86 -20.46
C ARG A 668 7.04 -28.82 -21.56
N VAL A 669 6.29 -28.92 -22.67
CA VAL A 669 6.66 -29.73 -23.84
C VAL A 669 7.89 -29.15 -24.54
N LEU A 670 7.99 -27.83 -24.67
CA LEU A 670 9.08 -27.14 -25.36
C LEU A 670 10.38 -27.02 -24.54
N SER A 671 10.33 -26.95 -23.20
CA SER A 671 11.51 -26.73 -22.36
C SER A 671 12.11 -28.01 -21.75
N ARG A 672 11.43 -29.16 -21.86
CA ARG A 672 11.83 -30.45 -21.25
C ARG A 672 12.14 -30.36 -19.76
N GLU A 673 11.48 -29.47 -19.04
CA GLU A 673 11.70 -29.34 -17.60
C GLU A 673 11.43 -30.67 -16.88
N PRO A 674 12.16 -31.02 -15.81
CA PRO A 674 11.87 -32.18 -14.96
C PRO A 674 10.69 -31.89 -14.02
N GLY A 675 9.90 -32.90 -13.63
CA GLY A 675 8.69 -32.68 -12.80
C GLY A 675 7.77 -33.90 -12.75
N ASP A 676 6.71 -33.80 -11.94
CA ASP A 676 5.83 -34.93 -11.62
C ASP A 676 4.95 -35.33 -12.83
N PRO A 677 5.12 -36.54 -13.39
CA PRO A 677 4.36 -37.00 -14.54
C PRO A 677 2.86 -37.10 -14.26
N GLU A 678 2.46 -37.39 -13.01
CA GLU A 678 1.05 -37.49 -12.63
C GLU A 678 0.40 -36.10 -12.60
N GLN A 679 1.12 -35.10 -12.07
CA GLN A 679 0.67 -33.71 -12.10
C GLN A 679 0.53 -33.20 -13.54
N PHE A 680 1.45 -33.57 -14.43
CA PHE A 680 1.40 -33.19 -15.84
C PHE A 680 0.19 -33.83 -16.55
N ARG A 681 -0.06 -35.12 -16.31
CA ARG A 681 -1.27 -35.83 -16.76
C ARG A 681 -2.55 -35.12 -16.31
N GLN A 682 -2.61 -34.70 -15.05
CA GLN A 682 -3.76 -33.96 -14.52
C GLN A 682 -3.96 -32.62 -15.25
N LYS A 683 -2.89 -31.87 -15.54
CA LYS A 683 -2.95 -30.59 -16.26
C LYS A 683 -3.50 -30.79 -17.69
N VAL A 684 -3.01 -31.79 -18.42
CA VAL A 684 -3.48 -32.11 -19.78
C VAL A 684 -4.96 -32.52 -19.77
N ALA A 685 -5.38 -33.35 -18.82
CA ALA A 685 -6.77 -33.74 -18.68
C ALA A 685 -7.70 -32.54 -18.41
N LEU A 686 -7.30 -31.63 -17.51
CA LEU A 686 -8.05 -30.41 -17.24
C LEU A 686 -8.12 -29.47 -18.46
N LEU A 687 -7.02 -29.36 -19.22
CA LEU A 687 -6.98 -28.55 -20.43
C LEU A 687 -7.98 -29.06 -21.48
N TYR A 688 -8.09 -30.37 -21.69
CA TYR A 688 -9.10 -30.96 -22.59
C TYR A 688 -10.53 -30.56 -22.21
N TRP A 689 -10.88 -30.60 -20.92
CA TRP A 689 -12.21 -30.19 -20.45
C TRP A 689 -12.45 -28.68 -20.60
N ALA A 690 -11.39 -27.86 -20.46
CA ALA A 690 -11.45 -26.43 -20.70
C ALA A 690 -11.66 -26.09 -22.19
N VAL A 691 -11.09 -26.88 -23.11
CA VAL A 691 -11.32 -26.77 -24.57
C VAL A 691 -12.80 -26.91 -24.91
N ASP A 692 -13.49 -27.89 -24.32
CA ASP A 692 -14.92 -28.05 -24.56
C ASP A 692 -15.74 -26.86 -24.02
N ALA A 693 -15.36 -26.35 -22.84
CA ALA A 693 -15.96 -25.13 -22.28
C ALA A 693 -15.75 -23.90 -23.19
N ALA A 694 -14.54 -23.73 -23.72
CA ALA A 694 -14.20 -22.62 -24.63
C ALA A 694 -14.97 -22.73 -25.95
N THR A 695 -15.09 -23.95 -26.49
CA THR A 695 -15.89 -24.23 -27.69
C THR A 695 -17.35 -23.84 -27.47
N GLN A 696 -17.94 -24.27 -26.35
CA GLN A 696 -19.33 -23.93 -26.00
C GLN A 696 -19.54 -22.43 -25.78
N ARG A 697 -18.54 -21.73 -25.21
CA ARG A 697 -18.55 -20.27 -25.06
C ARG A 697 -18.58 -19.58 -26.41
N LEU A 698 -17.65 -19.90 -27.31
CA LEU A 698 -17.58 -19.30 -28.64
C LEU A 698 -18.86 -19.58 -29.44
N LEU A 699 -19.41 -20.80 -29.33
CA LEU A 699 -20.72 -21.15 -29.89
C LEU A 699 -21.87 -20.29 -29.39
N ARG A 700 -21.80 -19.69 -28.20
CA ARG A 700 -22.83 -18.77 -27.69
C ARG A 700 -22.59 -17.34 -28.16
N THR A 701 -21.34 -16.92 -28.20
CA THR A 701 -20.93 -15.56 -28.59
C THR A 701 -21.12 -15.30 -30.09
N VAL A 702 -20.78 -16.29 -30.93
CA VAL A 702 -20.70 -16.12 -32.39
C VAL A 702 -22.02 -16.44 -33.11
N ARG A 703 -23.09 -16.86 -32.40
CA ARG A 703 -24.40 -17.29 -32.96
C ARG A 703 -25.06 -16.36 -33.97
N ARG A 704 -24.67 -15.08 -33.98
CA ARG A 704 -25.22 -14.04 -34.86
C ARG A 704 -24.42 -13.82 -36.15
N HIS A 705 -23.33 -14.55 -36.36
CA HIS A 705 -22.47 -14.44 -37.54
C HIS A 705 -22.83 -15.49 -38.60
N ASP A 706 -22.25 -15.36 -39.79
CA ASP A 706 -22.37 -16.35 -40.87
C ASP A 706 -21.88 -17.74 -40.42
N GLN A 707 -22.51 -18.82 -40.90
CA GLN A 707 -22.22 -20.20 -40.54
C GLN A 707 -20.75 -20.58 -40.78
N ARG A 708 -20.13 -20.06 -41.84
CA ARG A 708 -18.70 -20.28 -42.11
C ARG A 708 -17.82 -19.67 -41.03
N VAL A 709 -18.14 -18.45 -40.61
CA VAL A 709 -17.43 -17.74 -39.52
C VAL A 709 -17.67 -18.44 -38.18
N ILE A 710 -18.91 -18.90 -37.92
CA ILE A 710 -19.22 -19.70 -36.72
C ILE A 710 -18.33 -20.94 -36.66
N ASN A 711 -18.25 -21.72 -37.75
CA ASN A 711 -17.49 -22.97 -37.77
C ASN A 711 -15.99 -22.72 -37.50
N SER A 712 -15.38 -21.72 -38.14
CA SER A 712 -13.96 -21.38 -37.95
C SER A 712 -13.63 -20.94 -36.52
N TYR A 713 -14.39 -19.98 -35.97
CA TYR A 713 -14.13 -19.48 -34.61
C TYR A 713 -14.40 -20.54 -33.53
N VAL A 714 -15.41 -21.39 -33.73
CA VAL A 714 -15.77 -22.44 -32.77
C VAL A 714 -14.77 -23.60 -32.80
N ALA A 715 -14.18 -23.89 -33.97
CA ALA A 715 -13.18 -24.93 -34.13
C ALA A 715 -11.86 -24.60 -33.40
N GLU A 716 -11.52 -23.31 -33.28
CA GLU A 716 -10.21 -22.83 -32.82
C GLU A 716 -9.70 -23.46 -31.50
N PRO A 717 -10.47 -23.53 -30.39
CA PRO A 717 -9.95 -24.12 -29.16
C PRO A 717 -9.58 -25.60 -29.30
N TYR A 718 -10.28 -26.31 -30.21
CA TYR A 718 -10.07 -27.73 -30.47
C TYR A 718 -8.89 -27.96 -31.40
N VAL A 719 -8.75 -27.17 -32.49
CA VAL A 719 -7.57 -27.22 -33.38
C VAL A 719 -6.31 -26.97 -32.57
N ARG A 720 -6.31 -25.94 -31.72
CA ARG A 720 -5.17 -25.58 -30.88
C ARG A 720 -4.75 -26.73 -29.95
N PHE A 721 -5.70 -27.48 -29.40
CA PHE A 721 -5.39 -28.65 -28.58
C PHE A 721 -4.82 -29.81 -29.42
N LEU A 722 -5.32 -30.03 -30.64
CA LEU A 722 -4.74 -31.02 -31.57
C LEU A 722 -3.31 -30.64 -31.97
N GLN A 723 -3.05 -29.36 -32.23
CA GLN A 723 -1.72 -28.83 -32.53
C GLN A 723 -0.76 -29.10 -31.38
N LEU A 724 -1.19 -28.83 -30.13
CA LEU A 724 -0.39 -29.14 -28.94
C LEU A 724 -0.11 -30.65 -28.79
N CYS A 725 -1.07 -31.52 -29.11
CA CYS A 725 -0.86 -32.97 -29.13
C CYS A 725 0.17 -33.39 -30.19
N GLY A 726 0.11 -32.78 -31.39
CA GLY A 726 1.08 -33.03 -32.46
C GLY A 726 2.48 -32.53 -32.14
N ILE A 727 2.60 -31.37 -31.51
CA ILE A 727 3.88 -30.87 -31.00
C ILE A 727 4.44 -31.84 -29.96
N ALA A 728 3.63 -32.26 -28.98
CA ALA A 728 4.08 -33.20 -27.94
C ALA A 728 4.54 -34.54 -28.52
N LEU A 729 3.82 -35.09 -29.50
CA LEU A 729 4.22 -36.31 -30.20
C LEU A 729 5.54 -36.12 -30.95
N THR A 730 5.67 -35.03 -31.70
CA THR A 730 6.90 -34.72 -32.46
C THR A 730 8.10 -34.57 -31.53
N MET A 731 7.95 -33.79 -30.46
CA MET A 731 9.02 -33.59 -29.47
C MET A 731 9.40 -34.89 -28.77
N SER A 732 8.43 -35.75 -28.45
CA SER A 732 8.67 -37.05 -27.81
C SER A 732 9.53 -37.97 -28.69
N GLU A 733 9.23 -38.02 -29.99
CA GLU A 733 9.95 -38.87 -30.95
C GLU A 733 11.35 -38.34 -31.29
N VAL A 734 11.49 -37.01 -31.43
CA VAL A 734 12.78 -36.36 -31.68
C VAL A 734 13.73 -36.55 -30.49
N THR A 735 13.20 -36.47 -29.27
CA THR A 735 14.01 -36.54 -28.05
C THR A 735 14.13 -37.96 -27.47
N GLN A 736 13.40 -38.93 -28.03
CA GLN A 736 13.22 -40.28 -27.50
C GLN A 736 12.72 -40.31 -26.05
N ASP A 737 11.95 -39.28 -25.66
CA ASP A 737 11.38 -39.12 -24.33
C ASP A 737 9.87 -39.31 -24.38
N GLY A 738 9.43 -40.56 -24.17
CA GLY A 738 8.01 -40.94 -24.14
C GLY A 738 7.20 -40.21 -23.05
N SER A 739 7.86 -39.63 -22.04
CA SER A 739 7.17 -38.94 -20.95
C SER A 739 6.48 -37.65 -21.37
N LEU A 740 6.88 -37.06 -22.51
CA LEU A 740 6.28 -35.83 -23.06
C LEU A 740 4.90 -36.09 -23.66
N PHE A 741 4.70 -37.23 -24.32
CA PHE A 741 3.45 -37.56 -25.02
C PHE A 741 2.53 -38.51 -24.23
N ALA A 742 3.07 -39.39 -23.38
CA ALA A 742 2.29 -40.34 -22.57
C ALA A 742 1.09 -39.71 -21.79
N PRO A 743 1.18 -38.49 -21.25
CA PRO A 743 0.04 -37.79 -20.65
C PRO A 743 -1.11 -37.52 -21.61
N PHE A 744 -0.81 -37.10 -22.85
CA PHE A 744 -1.81 -36.86 -23.90
C PHE A 744 -2.44 -38.18 -24.37
N GLU A 745 -1.61 -39.20 -24.59
CA GLU A 745 -2.05 -40.56 -24.91
C GLU A 745 -3.02 -41.11 -23.86
N SER A 746 -2.71 -40.94 -22.56
CA SER A 746 -3.58 -41.41 -21.47
C SER A 746 -4.97 -40.75 -21.48
N VAL A 747 -5.05 -39.46 -21.86
CA VAL A 747 -6.32 -38.74 -21.96
C VAL A 747 -7.11 -39.24 -23.15
N TRP A 748 -6.48 -39.35 -24.33
CA TRP A 748 -7.13 -39.82 -25.55
C TRP A 748 -7.59 -41.29 -25.45
N THR A 749 -6.74 -42.19 -24.95
CA THR A 749 -7.13 -43.59 -24.72
C THR A 749 -8.32 -43.70 -23.75
N GLY A 750 -8.33 -42.89 -22.69
CA GLY A 750 -9.47 -42.77 -21.78
C GLY A 750 -10.77 -42.32 -22.46
N LEU A 751 -10.67 -41.42 -23.43
CA LEU A 751 -11.80 -40.89 -24.22
C LEU A 751 -12.28 -41.85 -25.31
N LEU A 752 -11.40 -42.67 -25.87
CA LEU A 752 -11.66 -43.61 -26.96
C LEU A 752 -12.21 -44.97 -26.48
N ASN A 753 -12.32 -45.21 -25.17
CA ASN A 753 -12.83 -46.45 -24.58
C ASN A 753 -14.27 -46.84 -24.98
N ASP A 754 -15.06 -45.91 -25.51
CA ASP A 754 -16.43 -46.16 -26.00
C ASP A 754 -16.48 -45.95 -27.52
N ALA A 755 -16.83 -46.99 -28.28
CA ALA A 755 -16.87 -46.98 -29.75
C ALA A 755 -17.79 -45.88 -30.33
N SER A 756 -18.89 -45.56 -29.64
CA SER A 756 -19.83 -44.51 -30.06
C SER A 756 -19.23 -43.12 -29.88
N ARG A 757 -18.54 -42.89 -28.75
CA ARG A 757 -17.83 -41.65 -28.45
C ARG A 757 -16.58 -41.48 -29.33
N SER A 758 -15.88 -42.57 -29.60
CA SER A 758 -14.70 -42.62 -30.48
C SER A 758 -15.05 -42.15 -31.90
N THR A 759 -16.15 -42.65 -32.47
CA THR A 759 -16.67 -42.20 -33.77
C THR A 759 -17.01 -40.71 -33.77
N GLN A 760 -17.64 -40.19 -32.71
CA GLN A 760 -17.98 -38.76 -32.60
C GLN A 760 -16.74 -37.87 -32.48
N LEU A 761 -15.73 -38.28 -31.70
CA LEU A 761 -14.49 -37.53 -31.52
C LEU A 761 -13.66 -37.49 -32.80
N LEU A 762 -13.56 -38.62 -33.50
CA LEU A 762 -12.87 -38.73 -34.79
C LEU A 762 -13.55 -37.84 -35.85
N GLY A 763 -14.89 -37.88 -35.94
CA GLY A 763 -15.65 -37.00 -36.83
C GLY A 763 -15.52 -35.52 -36.48
N ARG A 764 -15.54 -35.18 -35.18
CA ARG A 764 -15.36 -33.79 -34.72
C ARG A 764 -13.98 -33.24 -35.09
N ALA A 765 -12.91 -34.01 -34.88
CA ALA A 765 -11.55 -33.62 -35.23
C ALA A 765 -11.41 -33.38 -36.75
N ALA A 766 -11.97 -34.27 -37.55
CA ALA A 766 -11.89 -34.19 -39.01
C ALA A 766 -12.67 -32.99 -39.60
N ILE A 767 -13.88 -32.72 -39.08
CA ILE A 767 -14.67 -31.52 -39.47
C ILE A 767 -13.94 -30.24 -39.08
N VAL A 768 -13.31 -30.22 -37.91
CA VAL A 768 -12.57 -29.07 -37.40
C VAL A 768 -11.38 -28.72 -38.30
N LEU A 769 -10.59 -29.72 -38.71
CA LEU A 769 -9.47 -29.52 -39.65
C LEU A 769 -9.93 -29.05 -41.04
N LEU A 770 -11.05 -29.57 -41.55
CA LEU A 770 -11.63 -29.12 -42.83
C LEU A 770 -12.21 -27.70 -42.78
N SER A 771 -12.76 -27.30 -41.63
CA SER A 771 -13.33 -25.96 -41.47
C SER A 771 -12.29 -24.84 -41.53
N GLU A 772 -11.02 -25.18 -41.29
CA GLU A 772 -9.88 -24.27 -41.37
C GLU A 772 -9.42 -24.08 -42.82
N SER A 773 -9.18 -25.18 -43.55
CA SER A 773 -8.68 -25.13 -44.93
C SER A 773 -9.64 -24.43 -45.90
N THR A 774 -10.91 -24.33 -45.54
CA THR A 774 -11.97 -23.69 -46.33
C THR A 774 -12.12 -22.19 -46.09
N LEU A 775 -11.45 -21.61 -45.08
CA LEU A 775 -11.44 -20.17 -44.81
C LEU A 775 -10.06 -19.54 -45.08
N PHE A 776 -9.94 -18.82 -46.18
CA PHE A 776 -8.81 -17.92 -46.45
C PHE A 776 -8.93 -16.63 -45.64
N ALA A 777 -8.88 -16.72 -44.31
CA ALA A 777 -8.97 -15.57 -43.41
C ALA A 777 -8.03 -15.74 -42.20
N LEU A 778 -7.22 -14.72 -41.92
CA LEU A 778 -6.39 -14.64 -40.70
C LEU A 778 -7.31 -14.40 -39.49
N THR A 779 -7.71 -15.48 -38.82
CA THR A 779 -8.42 -15.39 -37.54
C THR A 779 -7.43 -15.00 -36.43
N PRO A 780 -7.89 -14.32 -35.35
CA PRO A 780 -7.03 -14.05 -34.20
C PRO A 780 -6.40 -15.32 -33.61
N GLY A 781 -7.12 -16.45 -33.64
CA GLY A 781 -6.58 -17.74 -33.20
C GLY A 781 -5.56 -18.34 -34.15
N GLY A 782 -5.75 -18.21 -35.47
CA GLY A 782 -4.76 -18.61 -36.47
C GLY A 782 -3.42 -17.91 -36.29
N ILE A 783 -3.41 -16.61 -35.95
CA ILE A 783 -2.17 -15.88 -35.62
C ILE A 783 -1.47 -16.50 -34.41
N GLU A 784 -2.21 -16.88 -33.37
CA GLU A 784 -1.64 -17.52 -32.18
C GLU A 784 -1.09 -18.91 -32.47
N ARG A 785 -1.78 -19.71 -33.30
CA ARG A 785 -1.28 -21.02 -33.73
C ARG A 785 0.01 -20.91 -34.54
N SER A 786 0.07 -19.98 -35.49
CA SER A 786 1.33 -19.70 -36.21
C SER A 786 2.46 -19.27 -35.25
N ASN A 787 2.17 -18.51 -34.19
CA ASN A 787 3.19 -18.19 -33.17
C ASN A 787 3.62 -19.43 -32.37
N ILE A 788 2.71 -20.37 -32.08
CA ILE A 788 3.04 -21.64 -31.42
C ILE A 788 3.92 -22.50 -32.32
N GLU A 789 3.61 -22.58 -33.61
CA GLU A 789 4.40 -23.29 -34.62
C GLU A 789 5.82 -22.73 -34.71
N ILE A 790 5.97 -21.40 -34.81
CA ILE A 790 7.29 -20.74 -34.83
C ILE A 790 8.10 -21.11 -33.59
N ARG A 791 7.48 -21.11 -32.40
CA ARG A 791 8.15 -21.48 -31.16
C ARG A 791 8.54 -22.96 -31.10
N ALA A 792 7.69 -23.84 -31.62
CA ALA A 792 7.99 -25.28 -31.69
C ALA A 792 9.15 -25.55 -32.66
N ASN A 793 9.14 -24.92 -33.83
CA ASN A 793 10.24 -24.98 -34.80
C ASN A 793 11.55 -24.47 -34.19
N HIS A 794 11.53 -23.32 -33.51
CA HIS A 794 12.72 -22.78 -32.84
C HIS A 794 13.25 -23.74 -31.76
N ALA A 795 12.37 -24.40 -31.00
CA ALA A 795 12.78 -25.40 -30.01
C ALA A 795 13.43 -26.63 -30.68
N LEU A 796 12.92 -27.08 -31.82
CA LEU A 796 13.55 -28.16 -32.61
C LEU A 796 14.94 -27.75 -33.12
N GLU A 797 15.10 -26.51 -33.58
CA GLU A 797 16.39 -25.95 -33.99
C GLU A 797 17.39 -25.89 -32.83
N GLU A 798 16.96 -25.41 -31.65
CA GLU A 798 17.76 -25.38 -30.43
C GLU A 798 18.22 -26.79 -30.00
N TRP A 799 17.43 -27.82 -30.30
CA TRP A 799 17.78 -29.23 -30.03
C TRP A 799 18.66 -29.86 -31.11
N GLY A 800 19.07 -29.09 -32.12
CA GLY A 800 19.97 -29.52 -33.18
C GLY A 800 19.29 -30.24 -34.33
N VAL A 801 17.97 -30.10 -34.51
CA VAL A 801 17.27 -30.62 -35.69
C VAL A 801 17.47 -29.62 -36.85
N PRO A 802 18.00 -30.06 -38.01
CA PRO A 802 18.18 -29.19 -39.17
C PRO A 802 16.84 -28.61 -39.64
N SER A 803 16.75 -27.28 -39.78
CA SER A 803 15.56 -26.58 -40.25
C SER A 803 15.09 -27.06 -41.63
N GLU A 804 16.00 -27.55 -42.47
CA GLU A 804 15.71 -28.16 -43.79
C GLU A 804 14.74 -29.35 -43.73
N LEU A 805 14.59 -30.01 -42.56
CA LEU A 805 13.68 -31.14 -42.39
C LEU A 805 12.22 -30.74 -42.17
N PHE A 806 11.95 -29.49 -41.77
CA PHE A 806 10.60 -29.03 -41.39
C PHE A 806 10.23 -27.62 -41.89
N ASP A 807 11.16 -26.87 -42.49
CA ASP A 807 10.92 -25.55 -43.10
C ASP A 807 10.56 -25.62 -44.60
N LEU A 808 9.72 -24.69 -45.07
CA LEU A 808 9.26 -24.57 -46.46
C LEU A 808 10.33 -23.94 -47.39
N GLY A 809 11.38 -23.32 -46.84
CA GLY A 809 12.37 -22.52 -47.60
C GLY A 809 13.50 -23.29 -48.30
N GLY A 810 13.69 -24.58 -48.04
CA GLY A 810 14.81 -25.36 -48.57
C GLY A 810 14.50 -26.05 -49.91
N PHE A 811 14.78 -25.41 -51.05
CA PHE A 811 14.78 -26.04 -52.38
C PHE A 811 15.98 -26.99 -52.64
N SER A 812 16.66 -27.46 -51.58
CA SER A 812 17.82 -28.33 -51.68
C SER A 812 17.43 -29.75 -51.31
N TYR A 813 17.09 -30.56 -52.33
CA TYR A 813 17.10 -32.02 -52.23
C TYR A 813 18.54 -32.49 -51.99
N ASN A 814 18.96 -32.56 -50.73
CA ASN A 814 20.12 -33.37 -50.35
C ASN A 814 19.59 -34.59 -49.58
N GLU A 815 19.50 -35.74 -50.26
CA GLU A 815 19.22 -37.06 -49.68
C GLU A 815 20.27 -37.53 -48.65
N ALA A 816 21.25 -36.68 -48.31
CA ALA A 816 22.39 -37.00 -47.45
C ALA A 816 22.43 -36.18 -46.15
N ILE A 817 21.28 -35.78 -45.58
CA ILE A 817 21.26 -35.31 -44.19
C ILE A 817 21.46 -36.54 -43.29
N GLN A 818 22.71 -36.84 -42.96
CA GLN A 818 23.08 -37.80 -41.92
C GLN A 818 22.72 -37.21 -40.55
N SER A 819 21.44 -37.24 -40.17
CA SER A 819 21.03 -37.03 -38.78
C SER A 819 21.33 -38.31 -37.99
N GLY A 820 22.61 -38.55 -37.67
CA GLY A 820 23.06 -39.75 -36.96
C GLY A 820 22.44 -39.95 -35.55
N SER A 821 21.63 -39.01 -35.07
CA SER A 821 20.96 -39.03 -33.76
C SER A 821 19.44 -39.20 -33.80
N LEU A 822 18.78 -39.09 -34.96
CA LEU A 822 17.31 -39.13 -35.07
C LEU A 822 16.81 -40.49 -35.56
N SER A 823 15.71 -40.99 -35.00
CA SER A 823 15.08 -42.25 -35.45
C SER A 823 14.45 -42.08 -36.84
N ARG A 824 14.29 -43.19 -37.59
CA ARG A 824 13.54 -43.16 -38.88
C ARG A 824 12.13 -42.63 -38.70
N GLU A 825 11.52 -42.96 -37.55
CA GLU A 825 10.21 -42.49 -37.15
C GLU A 825 10.18 -40.96 -36.93
N ALA A 826 11.16 -40.40 -36.22
CA ALA A 826 11.29 -38.96 -36.04
C ALA A 826 11.49 -38.21 -37.36
N ILE A 827 12.30 -38.76 -38.28
CA ILE A 827 12.49 -38.20 -39.63
C ILE A 827 11.17 -38.20 -40.43
N GLY A 828 10.41 -39.29 -40.35
CA GLY A 828 9.10 -39.39 -41.00
C GLY A 828 8.09 -38.36 -40.45
N ILE A 829 8.07 -38.16 -39.13
CA ILE A 829 7.20 -37.16 -38.49
C ILE A 829 7.61 -35.74 -38.86
N LEU A 830 8.91 -35.41 -38.81
CA LEU A 830 9.40 -34.08 -39.16
C LEU A 830 9.09 -33.72 -40.62
N ARG A 831 9.19 -34.70 -41.53
CA ARG A 831 8.78 -34.52 -42.94
C ARG A 831 7.27 -34.34 -43.10
N ALA A 832 6.45 -34.98 -42.26
CA ALA A 832 4.99 -34.86 -42.29
C ALA A 832 4.47 -33.56 -41.66
N VAL A 833 5.24 -32.93 -40.77
CA VAL A 833 4.95 -31.62 -40.17
C VAL A 833 5.33 -30.45 -41.09
N ARG A 834 5.94 -30.73 -42.26
CA ARG A 834 6.35 -29.74 -43.26
C ARG A 834 5.18 -28.79 -43.57
N SER A 835 5.39 -27.50 -43.33
CA SER A 835 4.39 -26.40 -43.32
C SER A 835 3.74 -26.04 -41.97
N GLY A 836 4.18 -26.60 -40.84
CA GLY A 836 3.67 -26.25 -39.51
C GLY A 836 2.37 -26.96 -39.11
N ASN A 837 1.91 -27.95 -39.89
CA ASN A 837 0.62 -28.63 -39.66
C ASN A 837 0.72 -29.78 -38.65
N TYR A 838 1.04 -29.45 -37.39
CA TYR A 838 1.18 -30.44 -36.31
C TYR A 838 -0.14 -31.15 -35.99
N GLU A 839 -1.27 -30.45 -36.07
CA GLU A 839 -2.61 -30.96 -35.80
C GLU A 839 -3.05 -32.01 -36.82
N GLY A 840 -2.76 -31.79 -38.12
CA GLY A 840 -3.03 -32.74 -39.19
C GLY A 840 -2.16 -33.98 -39.07
N MET A 841 -0.88 -33.81 -38.73
CA MET A 841 0.04 -34.92 -38.47
C MET A 841 -0.44 -35.79 -37.30
N PHE A 842 -0.84 -35.18 -36.18
CA PHE A 842 -1.38 -35.91 -35.03
C PHE A 842 -2.65 -36.70 -35.39
N TYR A 843 -3.55 -36.08 -36.16
CA TYR A 843 -4.78 -36.73 -36.61
C TYR A 843 -4.48 -37.97 -37.46
N ALA A 844 -3.63 -37.83 -38.49
CA ALA A 844 -3.33 -38.88 -39.44
C ALA A 844 -2.53 -40.04 -38.81
N ARG A 845 -1.47 -39.71 -38.07
CA ARG A 845 -0.50 -40.70 -37.56
C ARG A 845 -0.98 -41.42 -36.31
N TRP A 846 -1.65 -40.71 -35.40
CA TRP A 846 -1.97 -41.27 -34.09
C TRP A 846 -3.48 -41.43 -33.87
N LEU A 847 -4.25 -40.34 -33.95
CA LEU A 847 -5.67 -40.35 -33.54
C LEU A 847 -6.53 -41.29 -34.40
N ARG A 848 -6.36 -41.26 -35.72
CA ARG A 848 -7.12 -42.08 -36.68
C ARG A 848 -6.90 -43.58 -36.43
N GLN A 849 -5.65 -44.01 -36.39
CA GLN A 849 -5.30 -45.42 -36.23
C GLN A 849 -5.82 -45.98 -34.90
N HIS A 850 -5.63 -45.24 -33.80
CA HIS A 850 -6.07 -45.66 -32.47
C HIS A 850 -7.60 -45.64 -32.32
N ALA A 851 -8.30 -44.68 -32.95
CA ALA A 851 -9.76 -44.66 -32.96
C ALA A 851 -10.35 -45.86 -33.73
N ILE A 852 -9.76 -46.23 -34.87
CA ILE A 852 -10.16 -47.41 -35.66
C ILE A 852 -9.94 -48.69 -34.85
N GLN A 853 -8.78 -48.82 -34.18
CA GLN A 853 -8.48 -49.95 -33.29
C GLN A 853 -9.46 -50.04 -32.11
N ALA A 854 -9.97 -48.91 -31.63
CA ALA A 854 -11.01 -48.83 -30.60
C ALA A 854 -12.45 -49.04 -31.13
N GLY A 855 -12.63 -49.37 -32.41
CA GLY A 855 -13.93 -49.69 -33.02
C GLY A 855 -14.71 -48.49 -33.58
N ALA A 856 -14.05 -47.36 -33.85
CA ALA A 856 -14.69 -46.22 -34.51
C ALA A 856 -15.01 -46.51 -35.98
N THR A 857 -16.14 -45.97 -36.46
CA THR A 857 -16.45 -45.93 -37.89
C THR A 857 -15.95 -44.62 -38.49
N VAL A 858 -15.24 -44.71 -39.61
CA VAL A 858 -14.60 -43.54 -40.22
C VAL A 858 -15.60 -42.78 -41.11
N PRO A 859 -15.76 -41.45 -40.97
CA PRO A 859 -16.66 -40.67 -41.81
C PRO A 859 -16.08 -40.56 -43.24
N THR A 860 -16.67 -41.29 -44.18
CA THR A 860 -16.13 -41.50 -45.55
C THR A 860 -16.11 -40.24 -46.43
N GLU A 861 -17.05 -39.31 -46.24
CA GLU A 861 -17.13 -38.06 -47.02
C GLU A 861 -16.10 -37.01 -46.61
N ILE A 862 -15.68 -37.05 -45.34
CA ILE A 862 -14.73 -36.09 -44.74
C ILE A 862 -13.28 -36.52 -45.01
N GLU A 863 -12.99 -37.83 -45.04
CA GLU A 863 -11.68 -38.35 -45.43
C GLU A 863 -11.32 -38.03 -46.89
N GLN A 864 -12.28 -38.11 -47.82
CA GLN A 864 -12.04 -37.76 -49.23
C GLN A 864 -11.60 -36.30 -49.42
N GLN A 865 -12.01 -35.41 -48.53
CA GLN A 865 -11.62 -34.00 -48.54
C GLN A 865 -10.31 -33.73 -47.82
N LEU A 866 -9.98 -34.50 -46.77
CA LEU A 866 -8.66 -34.46 -46.13
C LEU A 866 -7.56 -35.05 -47.03
N HIS A 867 -7.89 -36.06 -47.84
CA HIS A 867 -7.02 -36.59 -48.90
C HIS A 867 -6.66 -35.58 -49.99
N LEU A 868 -7.45 -34.51 -50.17
CA LEU A 868 -7.18 -33.44 -51.14
C LEU A 868 -6.28 -32.32 -50.60
N LEU A 869 -5.94 -32.33 -49.31
CA LEU A 869 -5.14 -31.31 -48.62
C LEU A 869 -3.65 -31.71 -48.47
N ASP A 870 -3.13 -32.58 -49.34
CA ASP A 870 -1.73 -33.04 -49.37
C ASP A 870 -1.21 -33.64 -48.04
N LEU A 871 -2.06 -34.42 -47.35
CA LEU A 871 -1.58 -35.42 -46.39
C LEU A 871 -1.31 -36.74 -47.13
N GLU A 872 -0.63 -36.70 -48.27
CA GLU A 872 -0.16 -37.91 -48.95
C GLU A 872 0.90 -38.59 -48.09
N TRP A 873 0.56 -39.81 -47.68
CA TRP A 873 1.50 -40.77 -47.12
C TRP A 873 1.58 -41.87 -48.17
N ASP A 874 2.76 -42.01 -48.79
CA ASP A 874 3.06 -43.22 -49.54
C ASP A 874 3.09 -44.39 -48.54
N ASP A 875 2.05 -45.23 -48.59
CA ASP A 875 1.95 -46.51 -47.87
C ASP A 875 2.94 -47.57 -48.41
N ASP A 876 3.93 -47.18 -49.22
CA ASP A 876 4.78 -48.10 -50.00
C ASP A 876 6.00 -48.67 -49.24
N ASP A 877 6.17 -48.39 -47.95
CA ASP A 877 7.26 -48.96 -47.11
C ASP A 877 6.74 -49.89 -45.98
N ALA A 878 5.94 -50.90 -46.35
CA ALA A 878 5.60 -52.06 -45.51
C ALA A 878 6.45 -53.29 -45.87
#